data_AF-A0A9Q0J6I9-F1
#
_entry.id   AF-A0A9Q0J6I9-F1
#
_cell.length_a   1.000
_cell.length_b   1.000
_cell.length_c   1.000
_cell.angle_alpha   90.00
_cell.angle_beta   90.00
_cell.angle_gamma   90.00
#
_symmetry.space_group_name_H-M   'P 1'
#
loop_
_entity.id
_entity.type
_entity.pdbx_description
1 polymer ?
#
loop_
_entity_poly.entity_id
_entity_poly.type
_entity_poly.pdbx_seq_one_letter_code
_entity_poly.pdbx_strand_id
1 'polypeptide(L)'
;MAKLLCLNIVILTLLVFPTISTSSAIASHNVLKYGAKPNGKTDSTQAFLDAWNAACASDSSTLIYVPKGRYLLGSLAFKGDGCKSPDITIRIDGTLVAPEDYRILGKSASWISFEKVNGVSVVGGALDAKGSPLWACKAKGSNCPAGATTMSFQNSNNIKISRLVSLNSQMFHIVINGCQDVLVQGVRVIAAGDSPNTDGIHVQLSKNVMIMNSSIKTGDDCISIGPGTENLWIEGVKCGPGHGISIGSLAKDVEEPGVQNVTVKRTIFANTQNGFRIKSWARPSNGFVQGVRFIGAIMHNVQNPILIDQHYCPHNLNCPTQVSGVQISDVLYQGIRGTSATSVAIKFDCSSKNPCKGIRMEDVNLTYLNQAAQSSCSNANGNVVGQLLCLYTAISLLIIVFSHIIPSSATLNSINVIKYGAKPHGKTDSTQAFLNAWIAACGCEPPTTIYVPKGRYLLGSLDLQGKKCKSPKITIKIDGTRVAPEDYRILGQCKSWIRFEDVTNTISFWNSKNIKIKGLRSINAQLYHIVINGCENVVVKRVRTIAPGDSPNTDGIHVDLSKNVVIKNSAMKTGDDCISIGRGTVDLWIEGVKCGPGHGISLAKEEDEPGSKMIKSWARHSNGFVKGVRFIGAVMHNVSGVQINDVVYQGIRGTSATERNHIARYKFELHQSSINILLCSTSMAKVLCLNIVILTLLVFPTIGTSSAIASHNVLKYGAKPNGKTDSTQAFLDAWNAACASDSSTLIYVPKGRYLLGSLAFKGDGCKSPEMEPWWLLRIIAYLTMSFQNSNNIKISRLVSLNSQMFHIVINGCQDVLVQGVRVIAAGDSPNTDGIHVQLSKNVMIMNSSIKTGDDCISIGPGTENLWIEGVKCGPGHGISIGSLAKDVEEPGVHNVTVKRTIFANTQNGFRIKSWARPSNGFVQGVRFIGAIMHNVQNPILIDQHYCPHNLNCPTQVSGVQISDVLYQGIIGTSATPIAIKFDCSSKNPCKGIRMEDVNLTYLNQAAQSSCSNANGNVVGQVQPNNCL
;
A
#
# COMPACT_ATOMS: atom_id res chain seq x y z
N MET A 1 -0.13 -59.35 -43.10
CA MET A 1 0.97 -58.37 -42.91
C MET A 1 0.41 -56.95 -43.11
N ALA A 2 1.27 -55.93 -43.08
CA ALA A 2 0.96 -54.51 -43.05
C ALA A 2 0.20 -53.96 -44.28
N LYS A 3 -0.53 -52.83 -44.07
CA LYS A 3 -0.63 -51.59 -44.90
C LYS A 3 -1.11 -51.72 -46.39
N LEU A 4 -1.74 -50.72 -47.02
CA LEU A 4 -1.98 -49.30 -46.71
C LEU A 4 -3.31 -48.80 -47.36
N LEU A 5 -3.64 -47.52 -47.13
CA LEU A 5 -4.61 -46.59 -47.77
C LEU A 5 -5.10 -46.92 -49.22
N CYS A 6 -6.26 -46.42 -49.68
CA CYS A 6 -6.87 -45.12 -49.34
C CYS A 6 -8.39 -44.99 -49.58
N LEU A 7 -8.93 -43.90 -49.03
CA LEU A 7 -10.08 -43.09 -49.49
C LEU A 7 -11.49 -43.74 -49.59
N ASN A 8 -12.40 -43.27 -48.74
CA ASN A 8 -13.76 -42.94 -49.17
C ASN A 8 -14.41 -41.88 -48.26
N ILE A 9 -15.41 -41.17 -48.79
CA ILE A 9 -16.05 -40.01 -48.14
C ILE A 9 -17.24 -40.48 -47.29
N VAL A 10 -17.38 -39.95 -46.07
CA VAL A 10 -18.57 -40.15 -45.22
C VAL A 10 -19.25 -38.80 -44.99
N ILE A 11 -20.51 -38.69 -45.40
CA ILE A 11 -21.37 -37.54 -45.15
C ILE A 11 -21.88 -37.63 -43.71
N LEU A 12 -21.52 -36.65 -42.86
CA LEU A 12 -22.00 -36.59 -41.48
C LEU A 12 -23.30 -35.79 -41.39
N THR A 13 -24.42 -36.47 -41.16
CA THR A 13 -25.73 -35.84 -40.94
C THR A 13 -25.79 -35.16 -39.57
N LEU A 14 -25.76 -33.82 -39.57
CA LEU A 14 -25.90 -32.99 -38.38
C LEU A 14 -27.34 -33.03 -37.86
N LEU A 15 -27.63 -34.01 -36.99
CA LEU A 15 -28.83 -34.02 -36.15
C LEU A 15 -28.76 -32.88 -35.12
N VAL A 16 -29.28 -31.72 -35.49
CA VAL A 16 -29.47 -30.59 -34.57
C VAL A 16 -30.62 -30.92 -33.63
N PHE A 17 -30.31 -31.61 -32.53
CA PHE A 17 -31.16 -31.59 -31.35
C PHE A 17 -31.16 -30.16 -30.78
N PRO A 18 -32.32 -29.48 -30.67
CA PRO A 18 -32.37 -28.18 -30.04
C PRO A 18 -32.15 -28.37 -28.54
N THR A 19 -30.93 -28.08 -28.07
CA THR A 19 -30.64 -27.94 -26.64
C THR A 19 -31.30 -26.65 -26.14
N ILE A 20 -32.61 -26.74 -25.87
CA ILE A 20 -33.39 -25.69 -25.21
C ILE A 20 -32.81 -25.53 -23.80
N SER A 21 -31.81 -24.68 -23.72
CA SER A 21 -31.16 -24.27 -22.48
C SER A 21 -32.15 -23.34 -21.77
N THR A 22 -33.11 -23.96 -21.08
CA THR A 22 -34.04 -23.28 -20.20
C THR A 22 -33.22 -22.61 -19.11
N SER A 23 -33.01 -21.30 -19.27
CA SER A 23 -32.48 -20.44 -18.22
C SER A 23 -33.52 -20.38 -17.10
N SER A 24 -33.53 -21.40 -16.24
CA SER A 24 -34.42 -21.48 -15.08
C SER A 24 -34.17 -20.26 -14.21
N ALA A 25 -35.12 -19.33 -14.22
CA ALA A 25 -34.99 -18.08 -13.51
C ALA A 25 -35.01 -18.37 -12.00
N ILE A 26 -33.89 -18.13 -11.33
CA ILE A 26 -33.71 -18.32 -9.87
C ILE A 26 -34.93 -17.77 -9.14
N ALA A 27 -35.70 -18.66 -8.51
CA ALA A 27 -36.98 -18.31 -7.92
C ALA A 27 -36.79 -17.26 -6.82
N SER A 28 -37.38 -16.08 -7.00
CA SER A 28 -37.10 -14.91 -6.16
C SER A 28 -38.25 -14.55 -5.22
N HIS A 29 -38.01 -14.81 -3.94
CA HIS A 29 -38.93 -14.62 -2.82
C HIS A 29 -38.63 -13.27 -2.16
N ASN A 30 -39.18 -12.20 -2.73
CA ASN A 30 -39.10 -10.86 -2.13
C ASN A 30 -40.02 -10.80 -0.90
N VAL A 31 -39.48 -10.56 0.30
CA VAL A 31 -40.22 -10.56 1.58
C VAL A 31 -41.41 -9.59 1.61
N LEU A 32 -41.42 -8.55 0.78
CA LEU A 32 -42.57 -7.64 0.64
C LEU A 32 -43.82 -8.34 0.09
N LYS A 33 -43.66 -9.36 -0.78
CA LYS A 33 -44.78 -10.19 -1.29
C LYS A 33 -45.44 -11.02 -0.19
N TYR A 34 -44.69 -11.33 0.87
CA TYR A 34 -45.15 -12.06 2.05
C TYR A 34 -45.64 -11.13 3.17
N GLY A 35 -45.78 -9.83 2.89
CA GLY A 35 -46.38 -8.84 3.79
C GLY A 35 -45.39 -8.01 4.62
N ALA A 36 -44.07 -8.28 4.56
CA ALA A 36 -43.05 -7.57 5.35
C ALA A 36 -43.12 -6.05 5.14
N LYS A 37 -42.90 -5.26 6.19
CA LYS A 37 -43.02 -3.79 6.15
C LYS A 37 -41.67 -3.11 6.40
N PRO A 38 -41.16 -2.28 5.45
CA PRO A 38 -39.83 -1.66 5.55
C PRO A 38 -39.74 -0.45 6.51
N ASN A 39 -40.64 -0.36 7.50
CA ASN A 39 -40.83 0.80 8.38
C ASN A 39 -40.10 0.72 9.74
N GLY A 40 -39.55 -0.45 10.11
CA GLY A 40 -38.86 -0.69 11.39
C GLY A 40 -39.75 -0.65 12.62
N LYS A 41 -41.07 -0.78 12.46
CA LYS A 41 -42.09 -0.68 13.53
C LYS A 41 -43.12 -1.81 13.50
N THR A 42 -43.50 -2.29 12.32
CA THR A 42 -44.42 -3.41 12.15
C THR A 42 -43.63 -4.69 12.08
N ASP A 43 -43.98 -5.67 12.93
CA ASP A 43 -43.34 -6.98 12.91
C ASP A 43 -43.48 -7.63 11.52
N SER A 44 -42.37 -8.16 11.03
CA SER A 44 -42.23 -8.80 9.73
C SER A 44 -41.76 -10.25 9.85
N THR A 45 -41.65 -10.82 11.07
CA THR A 45 -41.14 -12.18 11.30
C THR A 45 -41.90 -13.24 10.51
N GLN A 46 -43.23 -13.21 10.52
CA GLN A 46 -44.02 -14.18 9.74
C GLN A 46 -43.71 -14.10 8.24
N ALA A 47 -43.64 -12.88 7.68
CA ALA A 47 -43.30 -12.66 6.28
C ALA A 47 -41.91 -13.19 5.88
N PHE A 48 -40.96 -13.21 6.82
CA PHE A 48 -39.64 -13.81 6.61
C PHE A 48 -39.69 -15.35 6.68
N LEU A 49 -40.48 -15.91 7.60
CA LEU A 49 -40.74 -17.35 7.68
C LEU A 49 -41.47 -17.88 6.43
N ASP A 50 -42.48 -17.16 5.94
CA ASP A 50 -43.23 -17.54 4.74
C ASP A 50 -42.37 -17.47 3.47
N ALA A 51 -41.51 -16.44 3.37
CA ALA A 51 -40.51 -16.34 2.31
C ALA A 51 -39.47 -17.47 2.36
N TRP A 52 -39.06 -17.90 3.56
CA TRP A 52 -38.21 -19.07 3.75
C TRP A 52 -38.93 -20.35 3.34
N ASN A 53 -40.14 -20.60 3.83
CA ASN A 53 -40.90 -21.80 3.52
C ASN A 53 -41.13 -21.95 2.00
N ALA A 54 -41.46 -20.85 1.31
CA ALA A 54 -41.65 -20.84 -0.14
C ALA A 54 -40.35 -21.08 -0.93
N ALA A 55 -39.22 -20.54 -0.47
CA ALA A 55 -37.91 -20.82 -1.06
C ALA A 55 -37.48 -22.28 -0.82
N CYS A 56 -37.64 -22.75 0.42
CA CYS A 56 -37.25 -24.07 0.90
C CYS A 56 -38.05 -25.22 0.25
N ALA A 57 -39.28 -24.96 -0.16
CA ALA A 57 -40.13 -25.92 -0.90
C ALA A 57 -39.78 -26.07 -2.40
N SER A 58 -38.91 -25.22 -2.95
CA SER A 58 -38.51 -25.25 -4.37
C SER A 58 -37.50 -26.35 -4.65
N ASP A 59 -37.69 -27.11 -5.73
CA ASP A 59 -36.72 -28.10 -6.24
C ASP A 59 -35.56 -27.46 -7.04
N SER A 60 -35.31 -26.15 -6.89
CA SER A 60 -34.25 -25.38 -7.56
C SER A 60 -33.64 -24.33 -6.63
N SER A 61 -32.42 -23.85 -6.92
CA SER A 61 -31.76 -22.81 -6.12
C SER A 61 -32.57 -21.50 -6.11
N THR A 62 -32.64 -20.82 -4.96
CA THR A 62 -33.58 -19.71 -4.72
C THR A 62 -32.91 -18.44 -4.18
N LEU A 63 -33.60 -17.30 -4.35
CA LEU A 63 -33.20 -15.98 -3.87
C LEU A 63 -34.27 -15.36 -2.98
N ILE A 64 -34.11 -15.43 -1.66
CA ILE A 64 -34.87 -14.60 -0.73
C ILE A 64 -34.29 -13.19 -0.79
N TYR A 65 -35.10 -12.21 -1.21
CA TYR A 65 -34.66 -10.82 -1.35
C TYR A 65 -35.32 -9.94 -0.28
N VAL A 66 -34.48 -9.21 0.46
CA VAL A 66 -34.87 -8.18 1.43
C VAL A 66 -34.46 -6.81 0.87
N PRO A 67 -35.42 -6.02 0.32
CA PRO A 67 -35.16 -4.69 -0.21
C PRO A 67 -34.61 -3.70 0.83
N LYS A 68 -34.28 -2.49 0.37
CA LYS A 68 -33.94 -1.37 1.26
C LYS A 68 -35.12 -1.04 2.18
N GLY A 69 -34.87 -0.93 3.47
CA GLY A 69 -35.86 -0.67 4.51
C GLY A 69 -35.31 -0.97 5.90
N ARG A 70 -36.10 -0.71 6.94
CA ARG A 70 -35.91 -1.30 8.27
C ARG A 70 -37.01 -2.32 8.51
N TYR A 71 -36.69 -3.52 8.95
CA TYR A 71 -37.68 -4.57 9.22
C TYR A 71 -37.59 -4.96 10.69
N LEU A 72 -38.66 -4.75 11.45
CA LEU A 72 -38.75 -5.25 12.82
C LEU A 72 -38.99 -6.76 12.76
N LEU A 73 -38.19 -7.55 13.49
CA LEU A 73 -38.34 -8.99 13.57
C LEU A 73 -38.23 -9.45 15.03
N GLY A 74 -39.20 -10.21 15.52
CA GLY A 74 -39.01 -11.10 16.68
C GLY A 74 -38.02 -12.23 16.41
N SER A 75 -37.74 -13.09 17.40
CA SER A 75 -36.86 -14.25 17.19
C SER A 75 -37.48 -15.29 16.25
N LEU A 76 -36.69 -15.79 15.29
CA LEU A 76 -37.14 -16.72 14.26
C LEU A 76 -36.07 -17.79 13.94
N ALA A 77 -36.55 -18.93 13.43
CA ALA A 77 -35.75 -20.10 13.11
C ALA A 77 -36.01 -20.59 11.67
N PHE A 78 -34.99 -20.56 10.84
CA PHE A 78 -35.00 -21.08 9.47
C PHE A 78 -34.54 -22.54 9.48
N LYS A 79 -35.48 -23.47 9.29
CA LYS A 79 -35.23 -24.92 9.39
C LYS A 79 -34.96 -25.55 8.03
N GLY A 80 -33.98 -26.47 8.01
CA GLY A 80 -33.59 -27.26 6.85
C GLY A 80 -34.13 -28.69 6.81
N ASP A 81 -34.77 -29.17 7.89
CA ASP A 81 -35.47 -30.47 7.89
C ASP A 81 -36.53 -30.49 6.77
N GLY A 82 -36.38 -31.37 5.78
CA GLY A 82 -37.28 -31.47 4.63
C GLY A 82 -37.11 -30.38 3.56
N CYS A 83 -36.06 -29.57 3.63
CA CYS A 83 -35.80 -28.53 2.64
C CYS A 83 -35.33 -29.11 1.31
N LYS A 84 -35.93 -28.67 0.21
CA LYS A 84 -35.65 -29.18 -1.14
C LYS A 84 -34.65 -28.35 -1.93
N SER A 85 -34.59 -27.05 -1.68
CA SER A 85 -33.80 -26.12 -2.50
C SER A 85 -32.30 -26.38 -2.29
N PRO A 86 -31.53 -26.70 -3.35
CA PRO A 86 -30.11 -27.05 -3.22
C PRO A 86 -29.23 -25.88 -2.74
N ASP A 87 -29.61 -24.64 -3.04
CA ASP A 87 -29.02 -23.43 -2.44
C ASP A 87 -30.08 -22.37 -2.17
N ILE A 88 -30.02 -21.73 -1.00
CA ILE A 88 -30.87 -20.58 -0.65
C ILE A 88 -29.99 -19.35 -0.40
N THR A 89 -30.07 -18.36 -1.29
CA THR A 89 -29.42 -17.06 -1.07
C THR A 89 -30.38 -16.08 -0.40
N ILE A 90 -30.07 -15.64 0.81
CA ILE A 90 -30.73 -14.50 1.47
C ILE A 90 -29.91 -13.25 1.17
N ARG A 91 -30.39 -12.43 0.23
CA ARG A 91 -29.77 -11.13 -0.09
C ARG A 91 -30.47 -10.01 0.67
N ILE A 92 -29.70 -9.28 1.47
CA ILE A 92 -30.19 -8.17 2.28
C ILE A 92 -29.61 -6.85 1.75
N ASP A 93 -30.46 -6.00 1.19
CA ASP A 93 -30.12 -4.62 0.82
C ASP A 93 -30.64 -3.61 1.88
N GLY A 94 -31.43 -4.07 2.87
CA GLY A 94 -31.96 -3.29 3.99
C GLY A 94 -31.29 -3.54 5.35
N THR A 95 -32.02 -3.27 6.43
CA THR A 95 -31.61 -3.52 7.82
C THR A 95 -32.69 -4.30 8.57
N LEU A 96 -32.32 -5.41 9.19
CA LEU A 96 -33.17 -6.12 10.14
C LEU A 96 -32.95 -5.52 11.54
N VAL A 97 -34.01 -5.39 12.33
CA VAL A 97 -34.00 -4.65 13.60
C VAL A 97 -34.72 -5.46 14.66
N ALA A 98 -34.09 -5.61 15.82
CA ALA A 98 -34.69 -6.23 16.99
C ALA A 98 -35.72 -5.30 17.67
N PRO A 99 -36.65 -5.85 18.47
CA PRO A 99 -37.45 -5.06 19.40
C PRO A 99 -36.56 -4.27 20.37
N GLU A 100 -36.94 -3.02 20.67
CA GLU A 100 -36.18 -2.16 21.58
C GLU A 100 -36.20 -2.67 23.04
N ASP A 101 -37.27 -3.38 23.42
CA ASP A 101 -37.32 -4.08 24.70
C ASP A 101 -36.52 -5.39 24.62
N TYR A 102 -35.33 -5.35 25.20
CA TYR A 102 -34.42 -6.48 25.30
C TYR A 102 -35.04 -7.72 25.97
N ARG A 103 -36.09 -7.57 26.78
CA ARG A 103 -36.80 -8.68 27.44
C ARG A 103 -37.65 -9.51 26.47
N ILE A 104 -37.85 -9.03 25.23
CA ILE A 104 -38.51 -9.81 24.18
C ILE A 104 -37.54 -10.84 23.60
N LEU A 105 -36.36 -10.41 23.10
CA LEU A 105 -35.34 -11.34 22.61
C LEU A 105 -34.65 -12.13 23.74
N GLY A 106 -34.57 -11.59 24.95
CA GLY A 106 -34.00 -12.28 26.11
C GLY A 106 -34.71 -13.58 26.55
N LYS A 107 -35.80 -13.96 25.88
CA LYS A 107 -36.50 -15.25 25.99
C LYS A 107 -35.94 -16.34 25.06
N SER A 108 -35.10 -15.97 24.10
CA SER A 108 -34.62 -16.82 23.00
C SER A 108 -33.10 -16.89 22.97
N ALA A 109 -32.53 -18.08 22.72
CA ALA A 109 -31.07 -18.25 22.63
C ALA A 109 -30.45 -17.53 21.41
N SER A 110 -31.22 -17.42 20.32
CA SER A 110 -30.87 -16.68 19.10
C SER A 110 -32.04 -15.80 18.64
N TRP A 111 -31.71 -14.70 17.97
CA TRP A 111 -32.66 -13.85 17.26
C TRP A 111 -32.94 -14.40 15.86
N ILE A 112 -31.89 -14.81 15.12
CA ILE A 112 -32.02 -15.46 13.81
C ILE A 112 -31.23 -16.77 13.86
N SER A 113 -31.91 -17.92 13.96
CA SER A 113 -31.27 -19.24 13.82
C SER A 113 -31.47 -19.82 12.43
N PHE A 114 -30.48 -20.61 12.00
CA PHE A 114 -30.52 -21.52 10.87
C PHE A 114 -30.22 -22.92 11.41
N GLU A 115 -31.12 -23.87 11.20
CA GLU A 115 -31.13 -25.16 11.88
C GLU A 115 -31.16 -26.29 10.85
N LYS A 116 -30.09 -27.10 10.81
CA LYS A 116 -29.88 -28.21 9.87
C LYS A 116 -30.00 -27.82 8.38
N VAL A 117 -29.61 -26.60 8.02
CA VAL A 117 -29.69 -26.13 6.63
C VAL A 117 -28.48 -26.58 5.81
N ASN A 118 -28.65 -26.69 4.50
CA ASN A 118 -27.58 -26.93 3.53
C ASN A 118 -27.60 -25.82 2.46
N GLY A 119 -26.44 -25.41 1.94
CA GLY A 119 -26.36 -24.48 0.80
C GLY A 119 -26.86 -23.05 1.07
N VAL A 120 -26.71 -22.52 2.30
CA VAL A 120 -27.28 -21.21 2.67
C VAL A 120 -26.27 -20.07 2.57
N SER A 121 -26.61 -19.07 1.75
CA SER A 121 -25.80 -17.86 1.53
C SER A 121 -26.49 -16.59 2.05
N VAL A 122 -26.02 -16.03 3.17
CA VAL A 122 -26.47 -14.72 3.69
C VAL A 122 -25.55 -13.61 3.16
N VAL A 123 -26.10 -12.66 2.40
CA VAL A 123 -25.33 -11.67 1.63
C VAL A 123 -25.79 -10.24 1.87
N GLY A 124 -24.91 -9.41 2.42
CA GLY A 124 -25.11 -7.96 2.60
C GLY A 124 -25.91 -7.59 3.85
N GLY A 125 -26.41 -6.36 3.86
CA GLY A 125 -27.33 -5.85 4.88
C GLY A 125 -26.72 -5.55 6.25
N ALA A 126 -27.60 -5.15 7.16
CA ALA A 126 -27.27 -4.95 8.57
C ALA A 126 -28.30 -5.63 9.50
N LEU A 127 -27.83 -6.15 10.63
CA LEU A 127 -28.63 -6.66 11.74
C LEU A 127 -28.42 -5.74 12.93
N ASP A 128 -29.47 -5.15 13.48
CA ASP A 128 -29.44 -4.20 14.59
C ASP A 128 -30.16 -4.80 15.81
N ALA A 129 -29.42 -5.53 16.63
CA ALA A 129 -29.95 -6.42 17.68
C ALA A 129 -30.27 -5.73 19.02
N LYS A 130 -30.18 -4.40 19.07
CA LYS A 130 -30.60 -3.53 20.20
C LYS A 130 -30.11 -3.99 21.58
N GLY A 131 -28.84 -4.39 21.68
CA GLY A 131 -28.23 -4.89 22.93
C GLY A 131 -28.00 -3.84 24.02
N SER A 132 -27.89 -2.55 23.70
CA SER A 132 -27.45 -1.53 24.66
C SER A 132 -28.32 -1.37 25.92
N PRO A 133 -29.67 -1.45 25.87
CA PRO A 133 -30.50 -1.54 27.07
C PRO A 133 -30.20 -2.75 27.96
N LEU A 134 -29.88 -3.91 27.39
CA LEU A 134 -29.48 -5.09 28.17
C LEU A 134 -28.09 -4.90 28.80
N TRP A 135 -27.12 -4.33 28.07
CA TRP A 135 -25.80 -4.04 28.62
C TRP A 135 -25.91 -3.09 29.82
N ALA A 136 -26.75 -2.05 29.72
CA ALA A 136 -27.05 -1.11 30.81
C ALA A 136 -27.79 -1.76 31.99
N CYS A 137 -28.58 -2.81 31.76
CA CYS A 137 -29.15 -3.65 32.82
C CYS A 137 -28.03 -4.45 33.53
N LYS A 138 -27.25 -5.21 32.77
CA LYS A 138 -26.15 -6.07 33.29
C LYS A 138 -25.11 -5.25 34.07
N ALA A 139 -24.75 -4.06 33.58
CA ALA A 139 -23.79 -3.15 34.23
C ALA A 139 -24.25 -2.60 35.60
N LYS A 140 -25.56 -2.66 35.91
CA LYS A 140 -26.11 -2.27 37.22
C LYS A 140 -26.16 -3.43 38.23
N GLY A 141 -25.71 -4.64 37.86
CA GLY A 141 -25.88 -5.83 38.69
C GLY A 141 -27.35 -6.22 38.92
N SER A 142 -28.27 -5.71 38.10
CA SER A 142 -29.70 -6.00 38.19
C SER A 142 -30.03 -7.42 37.70
N ASN A 143 -31.20 -7.94 38.07
CA ASN A 143 -31.70 -9.19 37.49
C ASN A 143 -32.07 -8.96 36.00
N CYS A 144 -31.28 -9.54 35.10
CA CYS A 144 -31.37 -9.34 33.65
C CYS A 144 -31.36 -10.71 32.94
N PRO A 145 -32.08 -10.87 31.81
CA PRO A 145 -31.99 -12.09 31.03
C PRO A 145 -30.59 -12.26 30.43
N ALA A 146 -30.23 -13.49 30.04
CA ALA A 146 -28.97 -13.76 29.36
C ALA A 146 -28.83 -12.91 28.08
N GLY A 147 -29.90 -12.85 27.26
CA GLY A 147 -29.94 -12.16 25.98
C GLY A 147 -29.73 -13.10 24.79
N ALA A 148 -30.14 -12.66 23.60
CA ALA A 148 -30.05 -13.47 22.38
C ALA A 148 -28.72 -13.31 21.63
N THR A 149 -28.27 -14.40 21.00
CA THR A 149 -27.28 -14.38 19.92
C THR A 149 -27.89 -13.71 18.67
N THR A 150 -27.18 -12.83 17.98
CA THR A 150 -27.75 -12.13 16.80
C THR A 150 -28.03 -13.09 15.63
N MET A 151 -27.10 -13.98 15.30
CA MET A 151 -27.25 -14.98 14.23
C MET A 151 -26.59 -16.30 14.63
N SER A 152 -27.21 -17.44 14.39
CA SER A 152 -26.59 -18.75 14.65
C SER A 152 -26.89 -19.81 13.58
N PHE A 153 -25.86 -20.49 13.08
CA PHE A 153 -26.00 -21.73 12.32
C PHE A 153 -25.77 -22.94 13.25
N GLN A 154 -26.68 -23.91 13.17
CA GLN A 154 -26.75 -25.09 14.03
C GLN A 154 -26.81 -26.34 13.15
N ASN A 155 -25.88 -27.28 13.30
CA ASN A 155 -25.86 -28.58 12.60
C ASN A 155 -25.98 -28.47 11.06
N SER A 156 -25.37 -27.45 10.45
CA SER A 156 -25.65 -26.99 9.08
C SER A 156 -24.42 -27.03 8.15
N ASN A 157 -24.60 -27.25 6.86
CA ASN A 157 -23.52 -27.52 5.90
C ASN A 157 -23.48 -26.53 4.72
N ASN A 158 -22.31 -26.34 4.11
CA ASN A 158 -22.10 -25.48 2.92
C ASN A 158 -22.67 -24.06 3.13
N ILE A 159 -22.14 -23.35 4.13
CA ILE A 159 -22.70 -22.08 4.63
C ILE A 159 -21.82 -20.89 4.24
N LYS A 160 -22.44 -19.79 3.79
CA LYS A 160 -21.73 -18.59 3.37
C LYS A 160 -22.32 -17.32 3.97
N ILE A 161 -21.53 -16.57 4.74
CA ILE A 161 -21.91 -15.26 5.30
C ILE A 161 -21.01 -14.19 4.69
N SER A 162 -21.55 -13.31 3.86
CA SER A 162 -20.75 -12.39 3.02
C SER A 162 -21.18 -10.93 3.14
N ARG A 163 -20.25 -10.06 3.52
CA ARG A 163 -20.43 -8.58 3.62
C ARG A 163 -21.51 -8.10 4.61
N LEU A 164 -22.00 -8.98 5.47
CA LEU A 164 -22.98 -8.70 6.53
C LEU A 164 -22.42 -7.72 7.58
N VAL A 165 -23.26 -6.81 8.07
CA VAL A 165 -22.97 -6.00 9.26
C VAL A 165 -23.83 -6.49 10.43
N SER A 166 -23.20 -6.78 11.57
CA SER A 166 -23.89 -7.19 12.80
C SER A 166 -23.63 -6.14 13.88
N LEU A 167 -24.69 -5.51 14.38
CA LEU A 167 -24.66 -4.35 15.28
C LEU A 167 -25.32 -4.70 16.62
N ASN A 168 -24.68 -4.29 17.71
CA ASN A 168 -25.26 -4.24 19.05
C ASN A 168 -25.93 -5.55 19.51
N SER A 169 -25.21 -6.68 19.51
CA SER A 169 -25.78 -7.96 19.95
C SER A 169 -26.03 -8.00 21.47
N GLN A 170 -27.04 -8.76 21.90
CA GLN A 170 -27.35 -8.96 23.32
C GLN A 170 -26.41 -9.97 24.00
N MET A 171 -26.02 -11.00 23.25
CA MET A 171 -24.93 -11.94 23.51
C MET A 171 -24.04 -12.03 22.26
N PHE A 172 -23.59 -13.21 21.85
CA PHE A 172 -22.70 -13.41 20.69
C PHE A 172 -23.30 -12.86 19.37
N HIS A 173 -22.46 -12.36 18.47
CA HIS A 173 -22.89 -11.77 17.20
C HIS A 173 -23.15 -12.81 16.11
N ILE A 174 -22.29 -13.82 15.98
CA ILE A 174 -22.45 -14.97 15.07
C ILE A 174 -22.00 -16.24 15.79
N VAL A 175 -22.82 -17.29 15.76
CA VAL A 175 -22.47 -18.64 16.23
C VAL A 175 -22.46 -19.62 15.06
N ILE A 176 -21.43 -20.45 14.97
CA ILE A 176 -21.29 -21.59 14.07
C ILE A 176 -21.11 -22.83 14.96
N ASN A 177 -22.11 -23.72 15.02
CA ASN A 177 -22.15 -24.88 15.91
C ASN A 177 -22.57 -26.13 15.15
N GLY A 178 -21.84 -27.24 15.26
CA GLY A 178 -22.18 -28.49 14.56
C GLY A 178 -22.04 -28.42 13.03
N CYS A 179 -21.36 -27.41 12.48
CA CYS A 179 -21.44 -27.07 11.05
C CYS A 179 -20.23 -27.56 10.24
N GLN A 180 -20.43 -27.87 8.95
CA GLN A 180 -19.34 -28.18 8.02
C GLN A 180 -19.27 -27.21 6.83
N ASP A 181 -18.06 -26.94 6.36
CA ASP A 181 -17.76 -26.19 5.13
C ASP A 181 -18.39 -24.78 5.13
N VAL A 182 -17.83 -23.92 5.99
CA VAL A 182 -18.42 -22.61 6.33
C VAL A 182 -17.48 -21.46 5.92
N LEU A 183 -17.95 -20.50 5.12
CA LEU A 183 -17.20 -19.31 4.71
C LEU A 183 -17.83 -18.00 5.24
N VAL A 184 -17.17 -17.36 6.20
CA VAL A 184 -17.54 -16.04 6.74
C VAL A 184 -16.59 -14.98 6.18
N GLN A 185 -17.03 -14.18 5.20
CA GLN A 185 -16.16 -13.27 4.45
C GLN A 185 -16.58 -11.79 4.52
N GLY A 186 -15.66 -10.94 4.99
CA GLY A 186 -15.79 -9.48 4.97
C GLY A 186 -16.88 -8.93 5.90
N VAL A 187 -17.23 -9.68 6.94
CA VAL A 187 -18.24 -9.33 7.93
C VAL A 187 -17.75 -8.19 8.83
N ARG A 188 -18.69 -7.37 9.30
CA ARG A 188 -18.42 -6.28 10.24
C ARG A 188 -19.25 -6.44 11.52
N VAL A 189 -18.61 -6.82 12.61
CA VAL A 189 -19.21 -6.84 13.95
C VAL A 189 -18.91 -5.52 14.66
N ILE A 190 -19.95 -4.89 15.22
CA ILE A 190 -19.84 -3.63 15.95
C ILE A 190 -20.75 -3.65 17.19
N ALA A 191 -20.14 -3.79 18.36
CA ALA A 191 -20.72 -3.44 19.65
C ALA A 191 -19.83 -2.42 20.38
N ALA A 192 -20.16 -2.11 21.63
CA ALA A 192 -19.35 -1.25 22.48
C ALA A 192 -18.10 -1.98 22.99
N GLY A 193 -17.18 -1.29 23.69
CA GLY A 193 -15.95 -1.88 24.21
C GLY A 193 -16.11 -2.57 25.57
N ASP A 194 -17.30 -2.40 26.16
CA ASP A 194 -17.74 -2.72 27.51
C ASP A 194 -19.02 -3.58 27.50
N SER A 195 -19.50 -3.98 26.32
CA SER A 195 -20.72 -4.78 26.18
C SER A 195 -20.48 -6.25 26.55
N PRO A 196 -21.07 -6.77 27.65
CA PRO A 196 -20.70 -8.08 28.21
C PRO A 196 -21.12 -9.24 27.31
N ASN A 197 -20.23 -10.22 27.13
CA ASN A 197 -20.46 -11.48 26.41
C ASN A 197 -20.95 -11.28 24.96
N THR A 198 -20.40 -10.26 24.29
CA THR A 198 -20.72 -9.89 22.91
C THR A 198 -19.75 -10.51 21.89
N ASP A 199 -19.40 -11.79 22.05
CA ASP A 199 -18.39 -12.47 21.24
C ASP A 199 -18.66 -12.33 19.73
N GLY A 200 -17.62 -12.07 18.94
CA GLY A 200 -17.78 -11.63 17.56
C GLY A 200 -18.19 -12.74 16.60
N ILE A 201 -17.42 -13.82 16.56
CA ILE A 201 -17.78 -15.07 15.89
C ILE A 201 -17.38 -16.22 16.81
N HIS A 202 -18.33 -17.03 17.22
CA HIS A 202 -18.11 -18.26 17.98
C HIS A 202 -18.12 -19.46 17.04
N VAL A 203 -17.16 -20.36 17.17
CA VAL A 203 -17.08 -21.63 16.43
C VAL A 203 -16.90 -22.77 17.43
N GLN A 204 -17.73 -23.81 17.36
CA GLN A 204 -17.57 -25.04 18.14
C GLN A 204 -18.16 -26.23 17.39
N LEU A 205 -17.73 -27.47 17.70
CA LEU A 205 -18.25 -28.71 17.09
C LEU A 205 -18.31 -28.66 15.55
N SER A 206 -17.43 -27.89 14.91
CA SER A 206 -17.56 -27.49 13.50
C SER A 206 -16.25 -27.72 12.73
N LYS A 207 -16.37 -28.08 11.46
CA LYS A 207 -15.28 -28.55 10.61
C LYS A 207 -15.17 -27.74 9.31
N ASN A 208 -13.94 -27.50 8.85
CA ASN A 208 -13.64 -26.77 7.61
C ASN A 208 -14.23 -25.35 7.60
N VAL A 209 -13.89 -24.54 8.60
CA VAL A 209 -14.46 -23.19 8.79
C VAL A 209 -13.43 -22.13 8.36
N MET A 210 -13.82 -21.20 7.50
CA MET A 210 -13.00 -20.10 6.98
C MET A 210 -13.57 -18.74 7.40
N ILE A 211 -12.85 -17.99 8.24
CA ILE A 211 -13.21 -16.63 8.67
C ILE A 211 -12.23 -15.63 8.03
N MET A 212 -12.68 -14.97 6.98
CA MET A 212 -11.85 -14.17 6.08
C MET A 212 -12.19 -12.68 6.14
N ASN A 213 -11.16 -11.84 6.17
CA ASN A 213 -11.22 -10.42 5.78
C ASN A 213 -12.15 -9.52 6.64
N SER A 214 -12.57 -9.98 7.81
CA SER A 214 -13.60 -9.37 8.67
C SER A 214 -13.04 -8.34 9.67
N SER A 215 -13.90 -7.46 10.18
CA SER A 215 -13.55 -6.47 11.22
C SER A 215 -14.53 -6.56 12.38
N ILE A 216 -14.01 -6.78 13.58
CA ILE A 216 -14.78 -7.13 14.77
C ILE A 216 -14.45 -6.15 15.90
N LYS A 217 -15.49 -5.65 16.56
CA LYS A 217 -15.45 -4.79 17.74
C LYS A 217 -16.50 -5.25 18.74
N THR A 218 -16.06 -5.61 19.93
CA THR A 218 -16.85 -6.31 20.95
C THR A 218 -16.38 -5.88 22.34
N GLY A 219 -17.17 -6.20 23.37
CA GLY A 219 -16.71 -6.18 24.75
C GLY A 219 -16.06 -7.50 25.17
N ASP A 220 -16.32 -8.59 24.45
CA ASP A 220 -15.80 -9.95 24.73
C ASP A 220 -14.95 -10.49 23.56
N ASP A 221 -14.72 -11.81 23.47
CA ASP A 221 -13.82 -12.43 22.48
C ASP A 221 -14.16 -12.04 21.03
N CYS A 222 -13.14 -11.67 20.26
CA CYS A 222 -13.26 -11.31 18.84
C CYS A 222 -13.65 -12.54 18.01
N ILE A 223 -12.96 -13.66 18.24
CA ILE A 223 -13.35 -14.99 17.77
C ILE A 223 -13.10 -15.96 18.93
N SER A 224 -14.11 -16.72 19.30
CA SER A 224 -14.10 -17.75 20.34
C SER A 224 -14.21 -19.14 19.72
N ILE A 225 -13.37 -20.07 20.16
CA ILE A 225 -13.20 -21.39 19.53
C ILE A 225 -13.39 -22.47 20.59
N GLY A 226 -14.57 -23.07 20.61
CA GLY A 226 -14.95 -24.11 21.57
C GLY A 226 -14.55 -25.53 21.15
N PRO A 227 -14.76 -26.52 22.05
CA PRO A 227 -14.54 -27.96 21.82
C PRO A 227 -15.03 -28.49 20.47
N GLY A 228 -14.33 -29.48 19.92
CA GLY A 228 -14.68 -30.16 18.66
C GLY A 228 -14.55 -29.30 17.41
N THR A 229 -13.75 -28.24 17.44
CA THR A 229 -13.45 -27.44 16.24
C THR A 229 -12.27 -28.05 15.48
N GLU A 230 -12.46 -28.32 14.19
CA GLU A 230 -11.45 -28.91 13.29
C GLU A 230 -11.25 -28.06 12.02
N ASN A 231 -10.01 -27.92 11.53
CA ASN A 231 -9.69 -27.26 10.26
C ASN A 231 -10.26 -25.83 10.17
N LEU A 232 -9.96 -25.00 11.17
CA LEU A 232 -10.40 -23.61 11.25
C LEU A 232 -9.31 -22.67 10.71
N TRP A 233 -9.60 -21.97 9.62
CA TRP A 233 -8.74 -20.96 9.02
C TRP A 233 -9.30 -19.55 9.26
N ILE A 234 -8.54 -18.70 9.96
CA ILE A 234 -8.90 -17.31 10.24
C ILE A 234 -7.85 -16.42 9.56
N GLU A 235 -8.22 -15.57 8.60
CA GLU A 235 -7.23 -14.72 7.93
C GLU A 235 -7.68 -13.29 7.61
N GLY A 236 -6.79 -12.33 7.85
CA GLY A 236 -7.04 -10.91 7.56
C GLY A 236 -8.07 -10.26 8.48
N VAL A 237 -8.30 -10.86 9.66
CA VAL A 237 -9.25 -10.37 10.66
C VAL A 237 -8.64 -9.26 11.51
N LYS A 238 -9.43 -8.20 11.74
CA LYS A 238 -9.10 -7.14 12.69
C LYS A 238 -10.01 -7.21 13.91
N CYS A 239 -9.40 -7.35 15.09
CA CYS A 239 -10.03 -7.29 16.40
C CYS A 239 -9.72 -5.94 17.08
N GLY A 240 -10.64 -5.40 17.89
CA GLY A 240 -10.33 -4.28 18.78
C GLY A 240 -11.35 -3.13 18.83
N PRO A 241 -12.02 -2.86 19.98
CA PRO A 241 -11.86 -3.53 21.29
C PRO A 241 -12.37 -4.99 21.31
N GLY A 242 -12.21 -5.66 22.46
CA GLY A 242 -12.63 -7.04 22.75
C GLY A 242 -11.59 -7.85 23.51
N HIS A 243 -11.84 -9.13 23.77
CA HIS A 243 -10.92 -10.01 24.51
C HIS A 243 -9.85 -10.71 23.64
N GLY A 244 -9.87 -10.60 22.31
CA GLY A 244 -8.87 -11.21 21.42
C GLY A 244 -9.39 -12.45 20.70
N ILE A 245 -8.51 -13.28 20.14
CA ILE A 245 -8.88 -14.57 19.55
C ILE A 245 -8.53 -15.67 20.56
N SER A 246 -9.55 -16.41 20.98
CA SER A 246 -9.47 -17.34 22.10
C SER A 246 -9.85 -18.76 21.70
N ILE A 247 -8.97 -19.71 21.98
CA ILE A 247 -9.32 -21.13 22.07
C ILE A 247 -9.80 -21.42 23.50
N GLY A 248 -10.95 -22.06 23.62
CA GLY A 248 -11.60 -22.41 24.88
C GLY A 248 -12.66 -21.41 25.38
N SER A 249 -13.16 -21.55 26.60
CA SER A 249 -12.62 -22.43 27.66
C SER A 249 -12.84 -23.93 27.42
N LEU A 250 -11.76 -24.70 27.35
CA LEU A 250 -11.77 -26.17 27.43
C LEU A 250 -11.77 -26.65 28.90
N ALA A 251 -11.96 -27.94 29.12
CA ALA A 251 -12.20 -28.60 30.41
C ALA A 251 -13.42 -28.03 31.17
N LYS A 252 -14.45 -27.60 30.45
CA LYS A 252 -15.73 -27.29 31.08
C LYS A 252 -16.33 -28.58 31.63
N ASP A 253 -16.30 -29.61 30.80
CA ASP A 253 -16.79 -30.96 31.06
C ASP A 253 -15.61 -31.95 31.05
N VAL A 254 -15.76 -33.13 31.69
CA VAL A 254 -14.65 -34.12 31.76
C VAL A 254 -14.43 -34.78 30.41
N GLU A 255 -15.52 -35.14 29.73
CA GLU A 255 -15.53 -35.73 28.40
C GLU A 255 -15.87 -34.63 27.38
N GLU A 256 -14.87 -34.08 26.67
CA GLU A 256 -15.08 -33.07 25.64
C GLU A 256 -14.11 -33.24 24.44
N PRO A 257 -14.58 -33.06 23.19
CA PRO A 257 -13.73 -33.21 22.01
C PRO A 257 -12.71 -32.07 21.90
N GLY A 258 -11.47 -32.39 21.57
CA GLY A 258 -10.40 -31.40 21.42
C GLY A 258 -10.61 -30.38 20.29
N VAL A 259 -9.71 -29.40 20.24
CA VAL A 259 -9.62 -28.38 19.17
C VAL A 259 -8.35 -28.62 18.37
N GLN A 260 -8.45 -28.80 17.06
CA GLN A 260 -7.30 -29.17 16.23
C GLN A 260 -7.23 -28.49 14.86
N ASN A 261 -6.01 -28.36 14.35
CA ASN A 261 -5.70 -27.72 13.06
C ASN A 261 -6.33 -26.32 12.91
N VAL A 262 -5.99 -25.42 13.85
CA VAL A 262 -6.44 -24.03 13.86
C VAL A 262 -5.33 -23.13 13.32
N THR A 263 -5.52 -22.51 12.16
CA THR A 263 -4.59 -21.54 11.58
C THR A 263 -5.17 -20.14 11.65
N VAL A 264 -4.44 -19.19 12.23
CA VAL A 264 -4.83 -17.79 12.40
C VAL A 264 -3.75 -16.88 11.86
N LYS A 265 -4.06 -16.14 10.79
CA LYS A 265 -3.07 -15.52 9.90
C LYS A 265 -3.36 -14.06 9.57
N ARG A 266 -2.33 -13.22 9.40
CA ARG A 266 -2.44 -11.79 9.03
C ARG A 266 -3.43 -11.00 9.91
N THR A 267 -3.47 -11.24 11.22
CA THR A 267 -4.43 -10.60 12.14
C THR A 267 -3.91 -9.30 12.75
N ILE A 268 -4.84 -8.42 13.15
CA ILE A 268 -4.51 -7.15 13.81
C ILE A 268 -5.36 -7.00 15.07
N PHE A 269 -4.70 -6.80 16.21
CA PHE A 269 -5.31 -6.51 17.50
C PHE A 269 -5.08 -5.04 17.87
N ALA A 270 -6.07 -4.38 18.47
CA ALA A 270 -5.97 -2.98 18.88
C ALA A 270 -6.84 -2.67 20.11
N ASN A 271 -6.22 -2.32 21.24
CA ASN A 271 -6.92 -2.09 22.52
C ASN A 271 -7.80 -3.30 22.93
N THR A 272 -7.27 -4.52 22.79
CA THR A 272 -7.91 -5.75 23.27
C THR A 272 -7.30 -6.20 24.60
N GLN A 273 -8.06 -6.93 25.42
CA GLN A 273 -7.52 -7.56 26.63
C GLN A 273 -6.42 -8.54 26.22
N ASN A 274 -6.69 -9.49 25.33
CA ASN A 274 -5.69 -10.45 24.87
C ASN A 274 -5.47 -10.34 23.35
N GLY A 275 -4.37 -10.92 22.88
CA GLY A 275 -4.10 -11.11 21.45
C GLY A 275 -4.56 -12.51 21.05
N PHE A 276 -3.64 -13.47 21.17
CA PHE A 276 -3.97 -14.89 21.11
C PHE A 276 -4.06 -15.48 22.51
N ARG A 277 -5.18 -16.16 22.81
CA ARG A 277 -5.44 -16.80 24.10
C ARG A 277 -5.77 -18.28 23.89
N ILE A 278 -5.23 -19.15 24.73
CA ILE A 278 -5.73 -20.52 24.95
C ILE A 278 -6.12 -20.59 26.43
N LYS A 279 -7.39 -20.87 26.73
CA LYS A 279 -7.92 -20.95 28.10
C LYS A 279 -8.49 -22.35 28.37
N SER A 280 -8.10 -22.98 29.48
CA SER A 280 -8.75 -24.19 29.98
C SER A 280 -8.97 -24.12 31.49
N TRP A 281 -10.11 -24.63 31.94
CA TRP A 281 -10.46 -24.68 33.36
C TRP A 281 -9.48 -25.58 34.13
N ALA A 282 -9.28 -25.26 35.40
CA ALA A 282 -8.48 -26.00 36.38
C ALA A 282 -9.15 -27.33 36.82
N ARG A 283 -9.52 -28.17 35.85
CA ARG A 283 -10.36 -29.38 36.01
C ARG A 283 -9.81 -30.58 35.24
N PRO A 284 -10.06 -31.83 35.70
CA PRO A 284 -9.84 -33.03 34.90
C PRO A 284 -10.67 -32.98 33.61
N SER A 285 -10.06 -33.36 32.49
CA SER A 285 -10.72 -33.50 31.19
C SER A 285 -9.83 -34.33 30.25
N ASN A 286 -10.42 -34.98 29.25
CA ASN A 286 -9.71 -35.61 28.13
C ASN A 286 -9.51 -34.70 26.91
N GLY A 287 -10.07 -33.48 26.95
CA GLY A 287 -9.91 -32.49 25.87
C GLY A 287 -8.46 -32.12 25.59
N PHE A 288 -8.20 -31.63 24.38
CA PHE A 288 -6.84 -31.27 23.92
C PHE A 288 -6.87 -30.06 22.97
N VAL A 289 -5.71 -29.44 22.77
CA VAL A 289 -5.50 -28.39 21.76
C VAL A 289 -4.24 -28.72 20.97
N GLN A 290 -4.36 -29.02 19.68
CA GLN A 290 -3.23 -29.52 18.88
C GLN A 290 -3.12 -28.87 17.49
N GLY A 291 -1.87 -28.67 17.02
CA GLY A 291 -1.60 -28.26 15.64
C GLY A 291 -2.06 -26.82 15.34
N VAL A 292 -1.85 -25.91 16.30
CA VAL A 292 -2.30 -24.52 16.22
C VAL A 292 -1.20 -23.65 15.60
N ARG A 293 -1.58 -22.71 14.72
CA ARG A 293 -0.69 -21.90 13.89
C ARG A 293 -1.08 -20.42 13.92
N PHE A 294 -0.48 -19.65 14.83
CA PHE A 294 -0.63 -18.20 14.93
C PHE A 294 0.44 -17.48 14.10
N ILE A 295 0.13 -17.09 12.86
CA ILE A 295 1.11 -16.66 11.85
C ILE A 295 0.90 -15.19 11.41
N GLY A 296 1.79 -14.30 11.84
CA GLY A 296 1.88 -12.92 11.40
C GLY A 296 0.77 -12.04 11.98
N ALA A 297 0.95 -11.61 13.23
CA ALA A 297 -0.01 -10.74 13.93
C ALA A 297 0.59 -9.40 14.32
N ILE A 298 -0.25 -8.36 14.37
CA ILE A 298 0.17 -7.00 14.77
C ILE A 298 -0.65 -6.53 15.98
N MET A 299 0.05 -6.36 17.10
CA MET A 299 -0.48 -5.99 18.41
C MET A 299 -0.35 -4.49 18.64
N HIS A 300 -1.46 -3.82 18.97
CA HIS A 300 -1.46 -2.42 19.38
C HIS A 300 -2.11 -2.25 20.73
N ASN A 301 -1.33 -1.93 21.77
CA ASN A 301 -1.83 -1.68 23.11
C ASN A 301 -2.75 -2.82 23.60
N VAL A 302 -2.25 -4.06 23.52
CA VAL A 302 -2.96 -5.28 23.92
C VAL A 302 -2.47 -5.71 25.29
N GLN A 303 -3.34 -6.03 26.26
CA GLN A 303 -2.89 -6.28 27.64
C GLN A 303 -2.07 -7.57 27.78
N ASN A 304 -2.56 -8.67 27.18
CA ASN A 304 -1.90 -9.98 27.12
C ASN A 304 -1.76 -10.45 25.65
N PRO A 305 -0.78 -9.94 24.87
CA PRO A 305 -0.58 -10.30 23.47
C PRO A 305 -0.55 -11.80 23.17
N ILE A 306 0.07 -12.61 24.02
CA ILE A 306 0.07 -14.07 23.96
C ILE A 306 -0.20 -14.63 25.36
N LEU A 307 -1.24 -15.45 25.49
CA LEU A 307 -1.66 -16.06 26.75
C LEU A 307 -2.01 -17.54 26.56
N ILE A 308 -1.39 -18.42 27.33
CA ILE A 308 -1.94 -19.74 27.67
C ILE A 308 -2.26 -19.71 29.16
N ASP A 309 -3.51 -20.04 29.50
CA ASP A 309 -4.03 -20.05 30.86
C ASP A 309 -4.77 -21.36 31.11
N GLN A 310 -4.07 -22.31 31.75
CA GLN A 310 -4.65 -23.58 32.19
C GLN A 310 -5.10 -23.56 33.66
N HIS A 311 -5.21 -22.36 34.23
CA HIS A 311 -5.75 -22.10 35.55
C HIS A 311 -7.02 -21.23 35.46
N TYR A 312 -7.68 -21.24 34.30
CA TYR A 312 -8.79 -20.34 33.98
C TYR A 312 -9.97 -20.55 34.94
N CYS A 313 -10.26 -19.53 35.72
CA CYS A 313 -11.18 -19.61 36.86
C CYS A 313 -11.96 -18.30 37.04
N PRO A 314 -12.92 -17.98 36.15
CA PRO A 314 -13.69 -16.74 36.24
C PRO A 314 -14.49 -16.67 37.55
N HIS A 315 -14.37 -15.54 38.25
CA HIS A 315 -15.04 -15.24 39.52
C HIS A 315 -14.73 -16.17 40.70
N ASN A 316 -13.73 -17.05 40.61
CA ASN A 316 -13.45 -18.11 41.58
C ASN A 316 -14.62 -19.10 41.82
N LEU A 317 -15.57 -19.18 40.87
CA LEU A 317 -16.77 -20.02 41.00
C LEU A 317 -16.56 -21.40 40.38
N ASN A 318 -16.89 -22.45 41.14
CA ASN A 318 -16.85 -23.85 40.71
C ASN A 318 -15.48 -24.32 40.16
N CYS A 319 -14.40 -23.70 40.60
CA CYS A 319 -13.03 -24.15 40.36
C CYS A 319 -12.59 -25.07 41.52
N PRO A 320 -12.48 -26.40 41.33
CA PRO A 320 -11.73 -27.19 42.29
C PRO A 320 -10.26 -26.74 42.25
N THR A 321 -9.52 -26.89 43.34
CA THR A 321 -8.08 -26.57 43.43
C THR A 321 -7.22 -27.65 42.76
N GLN A 322 -7.62 -28.07 41.56
CA GLN A 322 -7.03 -29.15 40.77
C GLN A 322 -6.29 -28.56 39.56
N VAL A 323 -5.55 -29.39 38.85
CA VAL A 323 -4.75 -28.97 37.68
C VAL A 323 -5.47 -29.38 36.39
N SER A 324 -5.49 -28.51 35.38
CA SER A 324 -6.20 -28.78 34.11
C SER A 324 -5.75 -30.07 33.43
N GLY A 325 -6.71 -30.87 32.98
CA GLY A 325 -6.49 -32.08 32.20
C GLY A 325 -6.14 -31.83 30.74
N VAL A 326 -6.37 -30.62 30.21
CA VAL A 326 -6.19 -30.34 28.78
C VAL A 326 -4.73 -30.47 28.37
N GLN A 327 -4.42 -31.36 27.42
CA GLN A 327 -3.09 -31.39 26.79
C GLN A 327 -3.04 -30.36 25.65
N ILE A 328 -2.18 -29.35 25.80
CA ILE A 328 -1.86 -28.39 24.73
C ILE A 328 -0.56 -28.84 24.04
N SER A 329 -0.58 -28.99 22.71
CA SER A 329 0.57 -29.47 21.93
C SER A 329 0.72 -28.80 20.55
N ASP A 330 1.96 -28.75 20.05
CA ASP A 330 2.30 -28.24 18.71
C ASP A 330 1.63 -26.89 18.35
N VAL A 331 1.91 -25.88 19.18
CA VAL A 331 1.43 -24.50 18.98
C VAL A 331 2.57 -23.64 18.45
N LEU A 332 2.43 -23.13 17.22
CA LEU A 332 3.37 -22.20 16.60
C LEU A 332 2.88 -20.75 16.76
N TYR A 333 3.76 -19.90 17.27
CA TYR A 333 3.64 -18.44 17.33
C TYR A 333 4.72 -17.83 16.41
N GLN A 334 4.35 -17.42 15.20
CA GLN A 334 5.29 -16.96 14.16
C GLN A 334 5.05 -15.50 13.75
N GLY A 335 6.09 -14.66 13.71
CA GLY A 335 6.04 -13.30 13.16
C GLY A 335 5.10 -12.33 13.89
N ILE A 336 4.88 -12.53 15.19
CA ILE A 336 3.97 -11.75 16.03
C ILE A 336 4.69 -10.54 16.59
N ARG A 337 4.12 -9.33 16.47
CA ARG A 337 4.84 -8.12 16.88
C ARG A 337 3.97 -6.94 17.28
N GLY A 338 4.59 -6.00 17.99
CA GLY A 338 4.02 -4.68 18.25
C GLY A 338 4.14 -4.27 19.71
N THR A 339 3.02 -3.82 20.28
CA THR A 339 2.97 -3.20 21.62
C THR A 339 2.02 -3.92 22.57
N SER A 340 2.53 -4.25 23.74
CA SER A 340 1.76 -4.65 24.92
C SER A 340 1.31 -3.42 25.71
N ALA A 341 0.18 -3.54 26.40
CA ALA A 341 -0.28 -2.57 27.41
C ALA A 341 0.19 -2.92 28.83
N THR A 342 0.80 -4.10 29.03
CA THR A 342 1.42 -4.55 30.29
C THR A 342 2.88 -4.95 30.07
N SER A 343 3.66 -5.07 31.14
CA SER A 343 5.06 -5.52 31.07
C SER A 343 5.20 -6.97 30.58
N VAL A 344 4.33 -7.88 31.02
CA VAL A 344 4.36 -9.32 30.66
C VAL A 344 3.52 -9.54 29.40
N ALA A 345 4.16 -9.50 28.23
CA ALA A 345 3.46 -9.63 26.95
C ALA A 345 3.17 -11.09 26.54
N ILE A 346 3.89 -12.04 27.13
CA ILE A 346 3.77 -13.47 26.87
C ILE A 346 3.61 -14.17 28.24
N LYS A 347 2.47 -14.82 28.48
CA LYS A 347 2.29 -15.68 29.65
C LYS A 347 1.90 -17.08 29.20
N PHE A 348 2.70 -18.08 29.55
CA PHE A 348 2.34 -19.49 29.43
C PHE A 348 2.19 -20.09 30.83
N ASP A 349 0.96 -20.27 31.27
CA ASP A 349 0.60 -20.79 32.58
C ASP A 349 -0.01 -22.18 32.42
N CYS A 350 0.84 -23.16 32.12
CA CYS A 350 0.42 -24.50 31.72
C CYS A 350 0.25 -25.44 32.92
N SER A 351 -0.51 -26.51 32.70
CA SER A 351 -0.78 -27.58 33.67
C SER A 351 0.51 -28.28 34.08
N SER A 352 0.76 -28.43 35.38
CA SER A 352 1.85 -29.29 35.89
C SER A 352 1.59 -30.77 35.67
N LYS A 353 0.31 -31.18 35.56
CA LYS A 353 -0.09 -32.55 35.23
C LYS A 353 0.10 -32.86 33.75
N ASN A 354 -0.31 -31.93 32.87
CA ASN A 354 -0.18 -32.05 31.42
C ASN A 354 0.56 -30.83 30.82
N PRO A 355 1.89 -30.73 31.00
CA PRO A 355 2.71 -29.63 30.48
C PRO A 355 2.48 -29.36 28.99
N CYS A 356 2.51 -28.10 28.59
CA CYS A 356 2.44 -27.69 27.19
C CYS A 356 3.67 -28.22 26.43
N LYS A 357 3.48 -28.89 25.28
CA LYS A 357 4.56 -29.59 24.54
C LYS A 357 4.71 -29.09 23.12
N GLY A 358 5.95 -28.90 22.66
CA GLY A 358 6.22 -28.49 21.27
C GLY A 358 5.71 -27.09 20.95
N ILE A 359 5.70 -26.19 21.94
CA ILE A 359 5.47 -24.77 21.69
C ILE A 359 6.63 -24.25 20.83
N ARG A 360 6.35 -23.47 19.80
CA ARG A 360 7.38 -22.84 18.95
C ARG A 360 7.15 -21.36 18.85
N MET A 361 8.21 -20.58 19.08
CA MET A 361 8.17 -19.12 18.95
C MET A 361 9.21 -18.66 17.93
N GLU A 362 8.73 -18.08 16.83
CA GLU A 362 9.52 -17.72 15.67
C GLU A 362 9.28 -16.23 15.36
N ASP A 363 10.32 -15.38 15.32
CA ASP A 363 10.21 -13.94 15.05
C ASP A 363 9.14 -13.17 15.90
N VAL A 364 9.03 -13.49 17.18
CA VAL A 364 8.12 -12.78 18.11
C VAL A 364 8.81 -11.55 18.73
N ASN A 365 8.30 -10.35 18.46
CA ASN A 365 8.89 -9.08 18.88
C ASN A 365 7.85 -8.12 19.47
N LEU A 366 7.69 -8.16 20.80
CA LEU A 366 6.70 -7.41 21.55
C LEU A 366 7.39 -6.41 22.49
N THR A 367 6.85 -5.20 22.55
CA THR A 367 7.42 -4.08 23.32
C THR A 367 6.43 -3.51 24.33
N TYR A 368 6.93 -3.03 25.46
CA TYR A 368 6.18 -2.30 26.48
C TYR A 368 6.93 -1.00 26.79
N LEU A 369 6.24 0.15 26.73
CA LEU A 369 6.84 1.49 26.89
C LEU A 369 8.09 1.74 25.99
N ASN A 370 8.12 1.13 24.80
CA ASN A 370 9.24 1.10 23.84
C ASN A 370 10.48 0.30 24.27
N GLN A 371 10.43 -0.40 25.40
CA GLN A 371 11.41 -1.41 25.82
C GLN A 371 10.93 -2.81 25.38
N ALA A 372 11.81 -3.82 25.44
CA ALA A 372 11.40 -5.22 25.24
C ALA A 372 10.39 -5.63 26.33
N ALA A 373 9.30 -6.29 25.94
CA ALA A 373 8.34 -6.82 26.90
C ALA A 373 8.80 -8.16 27.48
N GLN A 374 8.35 -8.47 28.69
CA GLN A 374 8.72 -9.65 29.47
C GLN A 374 7.86 -10.87 29.07
N SER A 375 8.38 -12.05 29.39
CA SER A 375 7.71 -13.34 29.25
C SER A 375 7.70 -14.10 30.58
N SER A 376 6.60 -14.77 30.91
CA SER A 376 6.46 -15.63 32.08
C SER A 376 5.99 -17.02 31.66
N CYS A 377 6.72 -18.07 32.03
CA CYS A 377 6.46 -19.45 31.60
C CYS A 377 6.46 -20.41 32.79
N SER A 378 5.43 -21.26 32.87
CA SER A 378 5.27 -22.35 33.83
C SER A 378 4.79 -23.60 33.08
N ASN A 379 5.41 -24.75 33.34
CA ASN A 379 5.12 -26.05 32.73
C ASN A 379 5.01 -26.04 31.18
N ALA A 380 5.82 -25.21 30.51
CA ALA A 380 5.80 -25.05 29.05
C ALA A 380 7.14 -25.49 28.43
N ASN A 381 7.11 -26.49 27.56
CA ASN A 381 8.26 -27.03 26.83
C ASN A 381 8.15 -26.67 25.34
N GLY A 382 9.20 -26.05 24.81
CA GLY A 382 9.22 -25.50 23.47
C GLY A 382 10.55 -24.84 23.07
N ASN A 383 10.65 -24.49 21.79
CA ASN A 383 11.85 -23.89 21.19
C ASN A 383 11.58 -22.46 20.71
N VAL A 384 12.60 -21.61 20.77
CA VAL A 384 12.57 -20.22 20.29
C VAL A 384 13.62 -20.04 19.19
N VAL A 385 13.23 -19.44 18.06
CA VAL A 385 14.11 -19.19 16.91
C VAL A 385 13.91 -17.75 16.42
N GLY A 386 14.99 -16.95 16.40
CA GLY A 386 14.95 -15.53 16.04
C GLY A 386 16.23 -14.80 16.42
N GLN A 387 16.25 -13.47 16.25
CA GLN A 387 17.43 -12.65 16.57
C GLN A 387 17.76 -12.64 18.07
N LEU A 388 18.84 -13.32 18.45
CA LEU A 388 19.52 -13.10 19.73
C LEU A 388 20.19 -11.71 19.72
N LEU A 389 19.65 -10.79 20.52
CA LEU A 389 20.39 -9.65 21.04
C LEU A 389 21.18 -10.14 22.27
N CYS A 390 22.45 -10.50 22.08
CA CYS A 390 23.35 -10.79 23.19
C CYS A 390 23.55 -9.52 24.03
N LEU A 391 22.93 -9.49 25.22
CA LEU A 391 23.18 -8.48 26.23
C LEU A 391 24.55 -8.75 26.89
N TYR A 392 25.34 -7.68 27.03
CA TYR A 392 26.62 -7.72 27.75
C TYR A 392 26.38 -7.81 29.27
N THR A 393 26.69 -8.94 29.89
CA THR A 393 26.96 -9.01 31.34
C THR A 393 28.00 -10.09 31.67
N ALA A 394 29.03 -9.67 32.41
CA ALA A 394 29.87 -10.46 33.32
C ALA A 394 30.47 -11.81 32.84
N ILE A 395 31.74 -11.76 32.40
CA ILE A 395 32.78 -12.63 32.98
C ILE A 395 33.90 -11.71 33.49
N SER A 396 34.48 -12.03 34.64
CA SER A 396 35.66 -11.39 35.21
C SER A 396 36.59 -12.47 35.75
N LEU A 397 37.89 -12.18 35.82
CA LEU A 397 38.98 -13.15 35.95
C LEU A 397 39.12 -14.05 34.69
N LEU A 398 40.30 -14.55 34.31
CA LEU A 398 41.63 -14.47 34.92
C LEU A 398 42.73 -14.53 33.82
N ILE A 399 43.93 -14.05 34.17
CA ILE A 399 45.29 -14.32 33.61
C ILE A 399 46.01 -13.08 33.03
N ILE A 400 47.19 -12.85 33.62
CA ILE A 400 48.32 -12.00 33.19
C ILE A 400 49.36 -13.02 32.66
N VAL A 401 50.18 -12.82 31.62
CA VAL A 401 51.20 -11.79 31.33
C VAL A 401 51.65 -11.99 29.86
N PHE A 402 51.97 -10.94 29.11
CA PHE A 402 53.25 -10.76 28.38
C PHE A 402 53.26 -9.50 27.52
N SER A 403 54.46 -8.95 27.29
CA SER A 403 54.66 -7.55 26.90
C SER A 403 55.67 -7.41 25.75
N HIS A 404 55.37 -6.49 24.81
CA HIS A 404 56.26 -6.04 23.72
C HIS A 404 56.47 -7.11 22.61
N ILE A 405 56.88 -6.80 21.37
CA ILE A 405 57.42 -5.55 20.79
C ILE A 405 56.56 -5.08 19.59
N ILE A 406 56.52 -3.76 19.36
CA ILE A 406 55.85 -3.09 18.24
C ILE A 406 56.89 -2.54 17.25
N PRO A 407 56.78 -2.82 15.92
CA PRO A 407 57.31 -1.95 14.87
C PRO A 407 56.38 -0.74 14.64
N SER A 408 56.95 0.47 14.65
CA SER A 408 56.18 1.72 14.73
C SER A 408 55.37 2.04 13.47
N SER A 409 54.11 2.43 13.66
CA SER A 409 53.33 3.10 12.61
C SER A 409 53.73 4.58 12.52
N ALA A 410 53.83 5.11 11.30
CA ALA A 410 54.31 6.47 11.07
C ALA A 410 53.45 7.54 11.76
N THR A 411 54.08 8.42 12.52
CA THR A 411 53.43 9.54 13.21
C THR A 411 52.84 10.52 12.21
N LEU A 412 51.52 10.71 12.25
CA LEU A 412 50.84 11.75 11.46
C LEU A 412 51.20 13.13 11.99
N ASN A 413 52.04 13.87 11.27
CA ASN A 413 52.22 15.31 11.50
C ASN A 413 50.86 16.00 11.42
N SER A 414 50.48 16.73 12.47
CA SER A 414 49.18 17.41 12.52
C SER A 414 49.29 18.88 12.87
N ILE A 415 48.62 19.70 12.05
CA ILE A 415 48.67 21.15 12.04
C ILE A 415 47.28 21.65 12.42
N ASN A 416 47.13 22.12 13.66
CA ASN A 416 45.85 22.61 14.16
C ASN A 416 45.69 24.10 13.81
N VAL A 417 44.63 24.47 13.07
CA VAL A 417 44.40 25.85 12.58
C VAL A 417 44.30 26.90 13.71
N ILE A 418 43.94 26.49 14.94
CA ILE A 418 43.94 27.38 16.10
C ILE A 418 45.34 27.93 16.38
N LYS A 419 46.40 27.15 16.15
CA LYS A 419 47.81 27.59 16.31
C LYS A 419 48.22 28.67 15.29
N TYR A 420 47.43 28.89 14.25
CA TYR A 420 47.65 29.88 13.19
C TYR A 420 46.70 31.08 13.32
N GLY A 421 45.93 31.18 14.42
CA GLY A 421 45.05 32.31 14.75
C GLY A 421 43.56 32.09 14.52
N ALA A 422 43.13 30.92 14.05
CA ALA A 422 41.71 30.65 13.77
C ALA A 422 40.87 30.64 15.06
N LYS A 423 39.67 31.23 15.03
CA LYS A 423 38.81 31.36 16.22
C LYS A 423 37.48 30.60 16.09
N PRO A 424 37.16 29.66 17.01
CA PRO A 424 36.07 28.69 16.86
C PRO A 424 34.67 29.21 17.22
N HIS A 425 34.47 30.53 17.28
CA HIS A 425 33.21 31.18 17.69
C HIS A 425 32.41 31.83 16.54
N GLY A 426 32.92 31.82 15.31
CA GLY A 426 32.17 32.27 14.12
C GLY A 426 31.88 33.76 14.03
N LYS A 427 32.68 34.63 14.67
CA LYS A 427 32.54 36.10 14.59
C LYS A 427 33.81 36.85 14.17
N THR A 428 34.98 36.20 14.20
CA THR A 428 36.24 36.79 13.73
C THR A 428 36.67 36.01 12.51
N ASP A 429 36.98 36.71 11.43
CA ASP A 429 37.47 36.05 10.22
C ASP A 429 38.74 35.25 10.53
N SER A 430 38.75 34.01 10.08
CA SER A 430 39.84 33.05 10.25
C SER A 430 40.51 32.70 8.91
N THR A 431 40.16 33.38 7.81
CA THR A 431 40.71 33.15 6.46
C THR A 431 42.23 33.03 6.46
N GLN A 432 42.94 34.05 6.95
CA GLN A 432 44.39 34.06 6.93
C GLN A 432 45.02 32.96 7.81
N ALA A 433 44.35 32.56 8.90
CA ALA A 433 44.81 31.46 9.73
C ALA A 433 44.71 30.10 9.01
N PHE A 434 43.68 29.90 8.19
CA PHE A 434 43.53 28.72 7.35
C PHE A 434 44.51 28.73 6.16
N LEU A 435 44.76 29.89 5.54
CA LEU A 435 45.80 30.08 4.51
C LEU A 435 47.19 29.76 5.08
N ASN A 436 47.55 30.33 6.24
CA ASN A 436 48.83 30.09 6.89
C ASN A 436 49.01 28.62 7.29
N ALA A 437 47.96 27.98 7.82
CA ALA A 437 47.97 26.55 8.13
C ALA A 437 48.09 25.66 6.88
N TRP A 438 47.53 26.07 5.74
CA TRP A 438 47.75 25.41 4.44
C TRP A 438 49.20 25.57 3.96
N ILE A 439 49.73 26.80 3.95
CA ILE A 439 51.12 27.08 3.55
C ILE A 439 52.10 26.25 4.38
N ALA A 440 51.90 26.19 5.70
CA ALA A 440 52.71 25.35 6.60
C ALA A 440 52.58 23.85 6.25
N ALA A 441 51.36 23.32 6.10
CA ALA A 441 51.14 21.92 5.72
C ALA A 441 51.71 21.58 4.33
N CYS A 442 51.71 22.54 3.42
CA CYS A 442 52.18 22.41 2.04
C CYS A 442 53.72 22.48 1.96
N GLY A 443 54.37 23.16 2.90
CA GLY A 443 55.83 23.16 3.06
C GLY A 443 56.42 21.92 3.75
N CYS A 444 55.61 21.12 4.47
CA CYS A 444 56.07 19.91 5.15
C CYS A 444 56.31 18.74 4.18
N GLU A 445 57.53 18.20 4.13
CA GLU A 445 57.87 17.01 3.31
C GLU A 445 57.19 15.69 3.72
N PRO A 446 56.81 15.41 4.99
CA PRO A 446 56.00 14.22 5.31
C PRO A 446 54.49 14.44 5.10
N PRO A 447 53.70 13.35 4.97
CA PRO A 447 52.23 13.40 4.96
C PRO A 447 51.66 14.17 6.17
N THR A 448 50.89 15.22 5.91
CA THR A 448 50.47 16.18 6.95
C THR A 448 48.95 16.31 7.05
N THR A 449 48.44 16.46 8.28
CA THR A 449 47.01 16.56 8.57
C THR A 449 46.65 17.94 9.14
N ILE A 450 45.93 18.76 8.38
CA ILE A 450 45.33 19.98 8.90
C ILE A 450 44.12 19.58 9.75
N TYR A 451 44.13 19.93 11.03
CA TYR A 451 43.03 19.69 11.95
C TYR A 451 42.26 20.97 12.26
N VAL A 452 40.93 20.93 12.03
CA VAL A 452 40.00 21.99 12.39
C VAL A 452 39.08 21.46 13.50
N PRO A 453 39.33 21.84 14.78
CA PRO A 453 38.55 21.36 15.91
C PRO A 453 37.10 21.90 15.87
N LYS A 454 36.23 21.29 16.68
CA LYS A 454 34.79 21.63 16.75
C LYS A 454 34.58 23.09 17.14
N GLY A 455 33.82 23.83 16.31
CA GLY A 455 33.53 25.25 16.48
C GLY A 455 32.71 25.79 15.29
N ARG A 456 32.32 27.07 15.32
CA ARG A 456 31.92 27.83 14.12
C ARG A 456 33.13 28.66 13.68
N TYR A 457 33.44 28.70 12.38
CA TYR A 457 34.51 29.54 11.85
C TYR A 457 33.93 30.45 10.78
N LEU A 458 34.13 31.75 10.96
CA LEU A 458 33.85 32.76 9.95
C LEU A 458 35.04 32.74 8.97
N LEU A 459 34.76 32.56 7.68
CA LEU A 459 35.78 32.38 6.65
C LEU A 459 35.33 33.01 5.34
N GLY A 460 36.15 33.92 4.81
CA GLY A 460 36.07 34.50 3.47
C GLY A 460 36.36 33.49 2.35
N SER A 461 36.88 33.98 1.22
CA SER A 461 37.42 33.11 0.15
C SER A 461 38.76 32.49 0.58
N LEU A 462 39.00 31.24 0.19
CA LEU A 462 40.13 30.42 0.64
C LEU A 462 40.74 29.66 -0.54
N ASP A 463 41.66 30.31 -1.26
CA ASP A 463 42.34 29.73 -2.42
C ASP A 463 43.63 29.00 -2.04
N LEU A 464 43.56 27.67 -2.07
CA LEU A 464 44.59 26.75 -1.60
C LEU A 464 45.39 26.21 -2.79
N GLN A 465 46.47 26.94 -3.11
CA GLN A 465 47.38 26.65 -4.23
C GLN A 465 48.38 25.52 -3.90
N GLY A 466 48.65 24.64 -4.87
CA GLY A 466 49.51 23.46 -4.70
C GLY A 466 50.72 23.33 -5.64
N LYS A 467 50.95 24.24 -6.59
CA LYS A 467 52.05 24.11 -7.58
C LYS A 467 53.46 24.00 -6.99
N LYS A 468 53.65 24.34 -5.71
CA LYS A 468 54.94 24.25 -4.97
C LYS A 468 54.84 23.40 -3.69
N CYS A 469 53.84 22.52 -3.58
CA CYS A 469 53.63 21.69 -2.39
C CYS A 469 54.72 20.61 -2.25
N LYS A 470 55.43 20.64 -1.13
CA LYS A 470 56.38 19.60 -0.73
C LYS A 470 55.68 18.37 -0.12
N SER A 471 54.50 18.53 0.49
CA SER A 471 53.83 17.41 1.16
C SER A 471 53.26 16.41 0.16
N PRO A 472 53.63 15.12 0.24
CA PRO A 472 53.11 14.08 -0.66
C PRO A 472 51.63 13.78 -0.38
N LYS A 473 51.02 14.29 0.71
CA LYS A 473 49.61 14.07 1.06
C LYS A 473 49.12 15.03 2.14
N ILE A 474 48.08 15.81 1.85
CA ILE A 474 47.44 16.69 2.84
C ILE A 474 46.03 16.18 3.19
N THR A 475 45.79 15.92 4.47
CA THR A 475 44.44 15.54 4.98
C THR A 475 43.85 16.67 5.82
N ILE A 476 42.73 17.25 5.39
CA ILE A 476 41.98 18.24 6.16
C ILE A 476 40.84 17.54 6.91
N LYS A 477 41.03 17.31 8.22
CA LYS A 477 40.00 16.76 9.11
C LYS A 477 39.27 17.91 9.78
N ILE A 478 37.98 18.06 9.49
CA ILE A 478 37.13 19.14 10.01
C ILE A 478 36.03 18.55 10.87
N ASP A 479 36.08 18.87 12.17
CA ASP A 479 35.01 18.57 13.14
C ASP A 479 34.15 19.84 13.44
N GLY A 480 34.47 20.98 12.80
CA GLY A 480 33.76 22.26 12.90
C GLY A 480 32.79 22.58 11.75
N THR A 481 32.15 23.75 11.82
CA THR A 481 31.25 24.31 10.79
C THR A 481 31.81 25.63 10.26
N ARG A 482 31.96 25.77 8.94
CA ARG A 482 32.18 27.05 8.26
C ARG A 482 30.86 27.83 8.17
N VAL A 483 30.95 29.14 8.36
CA VAL A 483 29.89 30.12 8.17
C VAL A 483 30.47 31.24 7.30
N ALA A 484 29.72 31.71 6.30
CA ALA A 484 30.04 32.96 5.61
C ALA A 484 29.58 34.18 6.46
N PRO A 485 30.04 35.41 6.16
CA PRO A 485 29.52 36.63 6.77
C PRO A 485 28.00 36.78 6.57
N GLU A 486 27.30 37.34 7.56
CA GLU A 486 25.83 37.46 7.57
C GLU A 486 25.32 38.77 6.91
N ASP A 487 26.18 39.53 6.23
CA ASP A 487 25.81 40.84 5.66
C ASP A 487 25.06 40.69 4.32
N TYR A 488 23.77 41.07 4.34
CA TYR A 488 22.82 40.92 3.24
C TYR A 488 22.49 42.28 2.62
N ARG A 489 22.75 42.45 1.31
CA ARG A 489 21.85 43.09 0.30
C ARG A 489 22.52 43.21 -1.07
N ILE A 490 21.68 43.34 -2.12
CA ILE A 490 22.01 43.49 -3.55
C ILE A 490 22.67 42.19 -4.10
N LEU A 491 22.21 41.56 -5.17
CA LEU A 491 21.46 42.04 -6.33
C LEU A 491 19.94 41.72 -6.30
N GLY A 492 19.14 42.77 -6.48
CA GLY A 492 17.84 42.65 -7.13
C GLY A 492 17.95 43.15 -8.58
N GLN A 493 16.92 42.86 -9.39
CA GLN A 493 16.83 43.15 -10.83
C GLN A 493 17.72 42.28 -11.74
N CYS A 494 17.18 41.95 -12.92
CA CYS A 494 17.82 41.05 -13.88
C CYS A 494 19.01 41.72 -14.59
N LYS A 495 20.22 41.20 -14.36
CA LYS A 495 21.33 41.26 -15.32
C LYS A 495 22.04 39.91 -15.37
N SER A 496 22.34 39.44 -16.57
CA SER A 496 23.30 38.37 -16.79
C SER A 496 24.72 38.87 -16.52
N TRP A 497 25.65 37.91 -16.35
CA TRP A 497 27.11 38.09 -16.22
C TRP A 497 27.62 38.64 -14.86
N ILE A 498 28.29 37.75 -14.10
CA ILE A 498 29.23 38.06 -13.01
C ILE A 498 30.52 37.27 -13.33
N ARG A 499 31.71 37.80 -13.01
CA ARG A 499 32.99 37.15 -13.36
C ARG A 499 33.47 36.20 -12.27
N PHE A 500 34.18 35.14 -12.68
CA PHE A 500 34.77 34.12 -11.80
C PHE A 500 35.83 34.65 -10.81
N GLU A 501 36.36 35.85 -11.02
CA GLU A 501 37.34 36.51 -10.14
C GLU A 501 36.66 37.34 -9.03
N ASP A 502 35.40 37.75 -9.23
CA ASP A 502 34.60 38.55 -8.28
C ASP A 502 33.87 37.65 -7.25
N VAL A 503 34.33 36.41 -7.05
CA VAL A 503 33.65 35.33 -6.32
C VAL A 503 33.96 35.34 -4.81
N THR A 504 33.05 35.91 -4.03
CA THR A 504 33.17 35.99 -2.58
C THR A 504 32.69 34.72 -1.86
N ASN A 505 33.47 34.26 -0.87
CA ASN A 505 33.16 33.19 0.07
C ASN A 505 33.21 31.74 -0.46
N THR A 506 34.16 31.38 -1.32
CA THR A 506 34.42 29.99 -1.78
C THR A 506 35.67 29.36 -1.13
N ILE A 507 35.73 28.04 -0.96
CA ILE A 507 36.99 27.31 -0.67
C ILE A 507 37.48 26.63 -1.96
N SER A 508 38.63 27.02 -2.48
CA SER A 508 39.14 26.52 -3.75
C SER A 508 40.43 25.74 -3.55
N PHE A 509 40.58 24.61 -4.25
CA PHE A 509 41.83 23.87 -4.36
C PHE A 509 42.33 23.95 -5.79
N TRP A 510 43.53 24.50 -5.97
CA TRP A 510 44.10 24.77 -7.28
C TRP A 510 45.41 23.99 -7.46
N ASN A 511 45.52 23.27 -8.58
CA ASN A 511 46.78 22.66 -9.04
C ASN A 511 47.49 21.82 -7.95
N SER A 512 46.73 21.01 -7.20
CA SER A 512 47.16 20.34 -5.97
C SER A 512 46.99 18.82 -6.05
N LYS A 513 47.86 18.05 -5.39
CA LYS A 513 47.83 16.57 -5.42
C LYS A 513 47.57 15.94 -4.05
N ASN A 514 46.97 14.75 -4.04
CA ASN A 514 46.80 13.86 -2.87
C ASN A 514 46.06 14.51 -1.67
N ILE A 515 45.02 15.32 -1.95
CA ILE A 515 44.21 16.01 -0.93
C ILE A 515 43.12 15.08 -0.36
N LYS A 516 42.82 15.19 0.93
CA LYS A 516 41.69 14.48 1.56
C LYS A 516 40.89 15.38 2.51
N ILE A 517 39.65 15.74 2.14
CA ILE A 517 38.75 16.61 2.91
C ILE A 517 37.73 15.72 3.65
N LYS A 518 37.59 15.87 4.97
CA LYS A 518 36.68 15.02 5.77
C LYS A 518 35.89 15.81 6.82
N GLY A 519 34.57 15.74 6.77
CA GLY A 519 33.66 16.18 7.84
C GLY A 519 33.13 17.63 7.79
N LEU A 520 33.63 18.46 6.85
CA LEU A 520 33.23 19.86 6.71
C LEU A 520 31.71 20.04 6.61
N ARG A 521 31.14 20.93 7.44
CA ARG A 521 29.84 21.56 7.17
C ARG A 521 30.06 23.00 6.73
N SER A 522 29.64 23.34 5.52
CA SER A 522 29.71 24.68 4.90
C SER A 522 28.29 25.26 4.79
N ILE A 523 28.08 26.51 5.19
CA ILE A 523 26.75 27.13 5.26
C ILE A 523 26.79 28.54 4.63
N ASN A 524 25.81 28.81 3.76
CA ASN A 524 25.57 30.08 3.06
C ASN A 524 26.80 30.60 2.29
N ALA A 525 27.42 29.78 1.44
CA ALA A 525 28.30 30.34 0.41
C ALA A 525 27.45 31.17 -0.57
N GLN A 526 27.99 32.29 -1.07
CA GLN A 526 27.27 33.17 -1.98
C GLN A 526 27.27 32.62 -3.42
N LEU A 527 28.27 31.81 -3.76
CA LEU A 527 28.39 31.01 -4.98
C LEU A 527 28.89 29.60 -4.59
N TYR A 528 29.78 28.98 -5.38
CA TYR A 528 30.38 27.66 -5.12
C TYR A 528 30.85 27.48 -3.66
N HIS A 529 30.36 26.44 -2.97
CA HIS A 529 30.80 26.10 -1.61
C HIS A 529 32.22 25.52 -1.56
N ILE A 530 32.62 24.74 -2.59
CA ILE A 530 33.97 24.17 -2.77
C ILE A 530 34.29 24.10 -4.28
N VAL A 531 35.50 24.49 -4.67
CA VAL A 531 36.07 24.31 -6.03
C VAL A 531 37.28 23.38 -5.98
N ILE A 532 37.41 22.47 -6.94
CA ILE A 532 38.57 21.60 -7.14
C ILE A 532 39.01 21.72 -8.61
N ASN A 533 40.10 22.43 -8.88
CA ASN A 533 40.56 22.71 -10.25
C ASN A 533 42.04 22.33 -10.46
N GLY A 534 42.34 21.62 -11.55
CA GLY A 534 43.71 21.18 -11.89
C GLY A 534 44.32 20.17 -10.91
N CYS A 535 43.50 19.48 -10.11
CA CYS A 535 43.96 18.66 -8.99
C CYS A 535 44.04 17.16 -9.32
N GLU A 536 44.84 16.40 -8.56
CA GLU A 536 44.98 14.95 -8.73
C GLU A 536 44.82 14.19 -7.40
N ASN A 537 44.17 13.02 -7.42
CA ASN A 537 43.99 12.11 -6.27
C ASN A 537 43.28 12.77 -5.07
N VAL A 538 42.13 13.43 -5.30
CA VAL A 538 41.39 14.17 -4.26
C VAL A 538 40.25 13.32 -3.67
N VAL A 539 40.14 13.25 -2.34
CA VAL A 539 39.07 12.48 -1.66
C VAL A 539 38.25 13.36 -0.70
N VAL A 540 36.99 13.62 -1.05
CA VAL A 540 36.03 14.37 -0.22
C VAL A 540 35.07 13.37 0.46
N LYS A 541 35.04 13.30 1.80
CA LYS A 541 34.17 12.34 2.52
C LYS A 541 33.38 12.95 3.69
N ARG A 542 32.05 12.74 3.70
CA ARG A 542 31.09 13.25 4.70
C ARG A 542 31.11 14.78 4.82
N VAL A 543 31.18 15.47 3.69
CA VAL A 543 30.97 16.94 3.64
C VAL A 543 29.48 17.24 3.59
N ARG A 544 29.06 18.39 4.11
CA ARG A 544 27.72 18.93 3.89
C ARG A 544 27.76 20.40 3.50
N THR A 545 27.04 20.77 2.46
CA THR A 545 26.78 22.17 2.10
C THR A 545 25.32 22.49 2.38
N ILE A 546 25.03 23.74 2.76
CA ILE A 546 23.68 24.22 3.06
C ILE A 546 23.57 25.66 2.58
N ALA A 547 22.61 25.91 1.70
CA ALA A 547 22.13 27.22 1.28
C ALA A 547 20.59 27.21 1.31
N PRO A 548 19.92 28.34 0.99
CA PRO A 548 18.49 28.36 0.66
C PRO A 548 18.11 27.41 -0.50
N GLY A 549 16.82 27.21 -0.74
CA GLY A 549 16.33 26.30 -1.80
C GLY A 549 16.17 26.97 -3.16
N ASP A 550 16.42 28.26 -3.19
CA ASP A 550 16.06 29.27 -4.19
C ASP A 550 17.25 30.20 -4.52
N SER A 551 18.42 29.94 -3.94
CA SER A 551 19.64 30.73 -4.13
C SER A 551 20.42 30.28 -5.40
N PRO A 552 20.53 31.12 -6.43
CA PRO A 552 21.18 30.74 -7.70
C PRO A 552 22.71 30.62 -7.56
N ASN A 553 23.33 29.80 -8.42
CA ASN A 553 24.78 29.60 -8.54
C ASN A 553 25.48 29.12 -7.24
N THR A 554 24.73 28.53 -6.29
CA THR A 554 25.22 28.15 -4.95
C THR A 554 25.80 26.73 -4.86
N ASP A 555 26.61 26.32 -5.83
CA ASP A 555 26.97 24.91 -6.03
C ASP A 555 27.59 24.22 -4.79
N GLY A 556 27.30 22.93 -4.62
CA GLY A 556 27.85 22.11 -3.55
C GLY A 556 29.35 21.83 -3.69
N ILE A 557 29.78 21.29 -4.84
CA ILE A 557 31.20 21.09 -5.20
C ILE A 557 31.34 21.22 -6.71
N HIS A 558 32.22 22.10 -7.20
CA HIS A 558 32.62 22.17 -8.60
C HIS A 558 33.97 21.44 -8.81
N VAL A 559 34.09 20.61 -9.85
CA VAL A 559 35.29 19.83 -10.18
C VAL A 559 35.64 20.02 -11.66
N ASP A 560 36.82 20.56 -11.95
CA ASP A 560 37.27 20.90 -13.31
C ASP A 560 38.76 20.57 -13.51
N LEU A 561 39.17 20.22 -14.74
CA LEU A 561 40.55 19.89 -15.12
C LEU A 561 41.28 18.90 -14.16
N SER A 562 40.54 18.03 -13.47
CA SER A 562 41.04 17.26 -12.31
C SER A 562 40.94 15.74 -12.49
N LYS A 563 41.89 14.99 -11.93
CA LYS A 563 42.01 13.54 -12.11
C LYS A 563 41.88 12.73 -10.80
N ASN A 564 41.21 11.58 -10.87
CA ASN A 564 41.03 10.65 -9.75
C ASN A 564 40.43 11.34 -8.51
N VAL A 565 39.20 11.85 -8.67
CA VAL A 565 38.49 12.61 -7.63
C VAL A 565 37.38 11.74 -7.06
N VAL A 566 37.31 11.59 -5.74
CA VAL A 566 36.33 10.71 -5.07
C VAL A 566 35.50 11.50 -4.06
N ILE A 567 34.23 11.76 -4.38
CA ILE A 567 33.30 12.51 -3.52
C ILE A 567 32.28 11.55 -2.93
N LYS A 568 32.26 11.38 -1.58
CA LYS A 568 31.46 10.31 -0.99
C LYS A 568 30.85 10.49 0.38
N ASN A 569 29.65 9.92 0.52
CA ASN A 569 28.83 9.95 1.74
C ASN A 569 28.56 11.40 2.22
N SER A 570 28.56 12.35 1.27
CA SER A 570 28.34 13.79 1.48
C SER A 570 26.88 14.16 1.22
N ALA A 571 26.41 15.31 1.72
CA ALA A 571 25.05 15.77 1.48
C ALA A 571 24.98 17.28 1.26
N MET A 572 24.66 17.68 0.04
CA MET A 572 24.67 19.07 -0.42
C MET A 572 23.23 19.57 -0.56
N LYS A 573 22.81 20.52 0.28
CA LYS A 573 21.47 21.12 0.23
C LYS A 573 21.56 22.58 -0.23
N THR A 574 21.67 22.75 -1.52
CA THR A 574 21.88 24.02 -2.24
C THR A 574 20.66 24.36 -3.10
N GLY A 575 20.56 25.63 -3.52
CA GLY A 575 19.56 26.07 -4.50
C GLY A 575 19.96 25.72 -5.94
N ASP A 576 21.27 25.59 -6.18
CA ASP A 576 21.85 25.18 -7.46
C ASP A 576 22.56 23.82 -7.37
N ASP A 577 23.34 23.47 -8.40
CA ASP A 577 24.09 22.22 -8.58
C ASP A 577 24.67 21.63 -7.29
N CYS A 578 24.30 20.39 -6.96
CA CYS A 578 24.87 19.66 -5.83
C CYS A 578 26.32 19.20 -6.12
N ILE A 579 26.63 18.84 -7.36
CA ILE A 579 27.99 18.73 -7.90
C ILE A 579 27.98 19.22 -9.36
N SER A 580 28.88 20.14 -9.70
CA SER A 580 29.09 20.64 -11.06
C SER A 580 30.40 20.09 -11.63
N ILE A 581 30.40 19.62 -12.88
CA ILE A 581 31.52 18.89 -13.49
C ILE A 581 32.00 19.61 -14.76
N GLY A 582 33.25 20.09 -14.72
CA GLY A 582 33.95 20.79 -15.80
C GLY A 582 34.83 19.89 -16.68
N ARG A 583 35.48 20.53 -17.67
CA ARG A 583 36.19 19.87 -18.78
C ARG A 583 37.53 19.29 -18.34
N GLY A 584 38.02 18.29 -19.08
CA GLY A 584 39.28 17.60 -18.75
C GLY A 584 39.26 16.82 -17.43
N THR A 585 38.10 16.64 -16.80
CA THR A 585 37.94 15.83 -15.60
C THR A 585 37.96 14.34 -15.94
N VAL A 586 38.80 13.57 -15.25
CA VAL A 586 39.06 12.13 -15.52
C VAL A 586 38.98 11.32 -14.23
N ASP A 587 38.35 10.14 -14.28
CA ASP A 587 38.21 9.23 -13.13
C ASP A 587 37.52 9.87 -11.91
N LEU A 588 36.37 10.54 -12.12
CA LEU A 588 35.53 11.09 -11.06
C LEU A 588 34.57 10.01 -10.51
N TRP A 589 34.70 9.67 -9.22
CA TRP A 589 33.86 8.68 -8.53
C TRP A 589 32.99 9.34 -7.45
N ILE A 590 31.68 9.35 -7.66
CA ILE A 590 30.68 9.90 -6.73
C ILE A 590 29.93 8.74 -6.06
N GLU A 591 30.07 8.59 -4.74
CA GLU A 591 29.61 7.41 -3.98
C GLU A 591 28.72 7.80 -2.78
N GLY A 592 27.42 7.49 -2.83
CA GLY A 592 26.50 7.77 -1.72
C GLY A 592 26.30 9.26 -1.39
N VAL A 593 26.41 10.13 -2.40
CA VAL A 593 26.13 11.58 -2.26
C VAL A 593 24.63 11.84 -2.33
N LYS A 594 24.14 12.74 -1.47
CA LYS A 594 22.74 13.20 -1.44
C LYS A 594 22.63 14.66 -1.85
N CYS A 595 21.87 14.92 -2.90
CA CYS A 595 21.57 16.27 -3.36
C CYS A 595 20.29 16.82 -2.73
N GLY A 596 20.17 18.14 -2.71
CA GLY A 596 19.05 18.91 -2.18
C GLY A 596 18.00 19.25 -3.25
N PRO A 597 17.26 20.36 -3.07
CA PRO A 597 16.19 20.75 -4.00
C PRO A 597 16.69 21.42 -5.29
N GLY A 598 17.96 21.88 -5.34
CA GLY A 598 18.57 22.45 -6.54
C GLY A 598 18.88 21.44 -7.66
N HIS A 599 19.56 21.92 -8.70
CA HIS A 599 19.59 21.29 -10.04
C HIS A 599 20.12 19.85 -10.15
N GLY A 600 20.88 19.36 -9.17
CA GLY A 600 21.33 17.95 -9.13
C GLY A 600 22.81 17.78 -9.41
N ILE A 601 23.19 16.91 -10.33
CA ILE A 601 24.61 16.70 -10.69
C ILE A 601 24.77 16.97 -12.18
N SER A 602 25.25 18.17 -12.51
CA SER A 602 25.31 18.65 -13.89
C SER A 602 26.71 18.59 -14.47
N LEU A 603 26.76 18.52 -15.79
CA LEU A 603 27.92 18.91 -16.58
C LEU A 603 27.81 20.41 -16.87
N ALA A 604 28.92 21.14 -16.76
CA ALA A 604 28.97 22.53 -17.23
C ALA A 604 28.75 22.55 -18.76
N LYS A 605 27.66 23.17 -19.21
CA LYS A 605 27.38 23.37 -20.64
C LYS A 605 28.30 24.41 -21.26
N GLU A 606 28.49 24.35 -22.57
CA GLU A 606 28.94 25.53 -23.31
C GLU A 606 27.76 26.49 -23.53
N GLU A 607 27.99 27.76 -23.18
CA GLU A 607 27.08 28.86 -23.43
C GLU A 607 27.38 29.46 -24.81
N ASP A 608 26.53 29.16 -25.79
CA ASP A 608 26.40 29.94 -27.02
C ASP A 608 24.95 30.45 -27.13
N GLU A 609 24.64 31.74 -27.26
CA GLU A 609 25.36 33.00 -27.02
C GLU A 609 24.26 34.11 -26.88
N PRO A 610 24.46 35.23 -26.15
CA PRO A 610 25.42 36.26 -26.55
C PRO A 610 26.17 36.93 -25.38
N GLY A 611 27.49 36.72 -25.33
CA GLY A 611 28.37 37.31 -24.32
C GLY A 611 29.77 36.68 -24.23
N SER A 612 30.08 35.63 -25.01
CA SER A 612 31.34 34.90 -24.82
C SER A 612 32.54 35.64 -25.42
N LYS A 613 33.26 36.37 -24.56
CA LYS A 613 34.50 37.10 -24.91
C LYS A 613 35.71 36.87 -24.00
N MET A 614 35.59 36.14 -22.88
CA MET A 614 36.74 35.86 -21.98
C MET A 614 37.12 34.38 -21.77
N ILE A 615 36.36 33.41 -22.29
CA ILE A 615 36.76 31.98 -22.31
C ILE A 615 37.23 31.54 -23.73
N LYS A 616 37.06 32.39 -24.75
CA LYS A 616 37.43 32.15 -26.15
C LYS A 616 38.95 32.07 -26.45
N SER A 617 39.82 32.10 -25.45
CA SER A 617 41.29 31.98 -25.60
C SER A 617 41.82 30.58 -25.27
N TRP A 618 41.29 29.89 -24.27
CA TRP A 618 41.78 28.57 -23.82
C TRP A 618 40.97 27.38 -24.37
N ALA A 619 39.72 27.57 -24.78
CA ALA A 619 38.88 26.49 -25.32
C ALA A 619 39.24 26.05 -26.76
N ARG A 620 40.14 26.76 -27.47
CA ARG A 620 40.32 26.60 -28.93
C ARG A 620 41.07 25.33 -29.41
N HIS A 621 41.72 24.58 -28.51
CA HIS A 621 42.61 23.47 -28.90
C HIS A 621 42.42 22.19 -28.08
N SER A 622 41.23 21.95 -27.53
CA SER A 622 40.94 20.70 -26.81
C SER A 622 39.53 20.18 -27.07
N ASN A 623 39.43 19.10 -27.86
CA ASN A 623 38.26 18.20 -27.85
C ASN A 623 38.24 17.45 -26.51
N GLY A 624 37.84 18.15 -25.45
CA GLY A 624 38.02 17.75 -24.06
C GLY A 624 36.92 16.84 -23.54
N PHE A 625 36.99 15.54 -23.86
CA PHE A 625 36.05 14.54 -23.34
C PHE A 625 36.17 14.33 -21.83
N VAL A 626 35.04 14.33 -21.13
CA VAL A 626 34.95 13.82 -19.75
C VAL A 626 34.91 12.28 -19.80
N LYS A 627 35.78 11.62 -19.02
CA LYS A 627 36.02 10.17 -19.14
C LYS A 627 36.07 9.44 -17.80
N GLY A 628 35.50 8.24 -17.75
CA GLY A 628 35.67 7.30 -16.63
C GLY A 628 34.84 7.65 -15.38
N VAL A 629 33.76 8.41 -15.55
CA VAL A 629 32.93 8.86 -14.42
C VAL A 629 32.12 7.68 -13.85
N ARG A 630 32.16 7.51 -12.53
CA ARG A 630 31.47 6.41 -11.82
C ARG A 630 30.54 6.94 -10.76
N PHE A 631 29.29 6.51 -10.81
CA PHE A 631 28.25 6.95 -9.88
C PHE A 631 27.68 5.73 -9.15
N ILE A 632 27.97 5.61 -7.85
CA ILE A 632 27.62 4.42 -7.05
C ILE A 632 26.75 4.83 -5.87
N GLY A 633 25.44 4.55 -5.95
CA GLY A 633 24.47 4.95 -4.93
C GLY A 633 24.26 6.46 -4.78
N ALA A 634 24.54 7.24 -5.82
CA ALA A 634 24.27 8.69 -5.87
C ALA A 634 22.76 8.96 -6.08
N VAL A 635 22.29 10.16 -5.72
CA VAL A 635 20.92 10.61 -6.06
C VAL A 635 21.01 11.90 -6.88
N MET A 636 20.41 11.90 -8.06
CA MET A 636 20.54 12.91 -9.13
C MET A 636 19.19 13.46 -9.55
N HIS A 637 19.18 14.67 -10.13
CA HIS A 637 18.13 15.18 -11.01
C HIS A 637 18.85 15.88 -12.19
N ASN A 638 18.20 16.00 -13.35
CA ASN A 638 18.64 16.63 -14.61
C ASN A 638 20.13 16.54 -15.00
N VAL A 639 20.46 15.79 -16.06
CA VAL A 639 21.81 15.61 -16.63
C VAL A 639 21.78 15.85 -18.15
N SER A 640 21.76 17.11 -18.58
CA SER A 640 21.54 17.46 -19.99
C SER A 640 22.82 17.80 -20.79
N GLY A 641 23.26 16.86 -21.62
CA GLY A 641 23.82 17.17 -22.95
C GLY A 641 25.31 17.51 -23.10
N VAL A 642 26.21 16.54 -22.86
CA VAL A 642 27.51 16.40 -23.55
C VAL A 642 27.76 14.90 -23.79
N GLN A 643 28.53 14.51 -24.81
CA GLN A 643 28.99 13.12 -24.96
C GLN A 643 29.98 12.76 -23.85
N ILE A 644 29.58 11.87 -22.94
CA ILE A 644 30.44 11.33 -21.88
C ILE A 644 30.84 9.90 -22.25
N ASN A 645 32.15 9.60 -22.19
CA ASN A 645 32.67 8.26 -22.51
C ASN A 645 33.00 7.46 -21.24
N ASP A 646 32.75 6.15 -21.28
CA ASP A 646 33.02 5.18 -20.21
C ASP A 646 32.36 5.52 -18.85
N VAL A 647 31.07 5.85 -18.85
CA VAL A 647 30.30 6.14 -17.61
C VAL A 647 29.69 4.89 -17.00
N VAL A 648 29.99 4.62 -15.73
CA VAL A 648 29.44 3.48 -14.99
C VAL A 648 28.35 3.95 -14.02
N TYR A 649 27.11 3.64 -14.36
CA TYR A 649 25.91 3.89 -13.56
C TYR A 649 25.61 2.68 -12.65
N GLN A 650 25.77 2.80 -11.34
CA GLN A 650 25.53 1.69 -10.41
C GLN A 650 24.63 2.13 -9.23
N GLY A 651 23.32 1.96 -9.38
CA GLY A 651 22.36 2.30 -8.34
C GLY A 651 22.15 3.81 -8.13
N ILE A 652 22.29 4.63 -9.17
CA ILE A 652 21.75 6.00 -9.14
C ILE A 652 20.22 5.95 -9.02
N ARG A 653 19.62 6.94 -8.34
CA ARG A 653 18.19 7.26 -8.47
C ARG A 653 17.98 8.73 -8.75
N GLY A 654 16.90 9.07 -9.44
CA GLY A 654 16.55 10.46 -9.76
C GLY A 654 15.14 10.62 -10.30
N THR A 655 14.58 11.83 -10.17
CA THR A 655 13.21 12.12 -10.63
C THR A 655 13.13 13.41 -11.47
N SER A 656 13.23 13.24 -12.78
CA SER A 656 12.65 14.10 -13.80
C SER A 656 12.34 13.22 -15.04
N ALA A 657 11.54 13.73 -15.98
CA ALA A 657 10.97 12.89 -17.06
C ALA A 657 11.72 12.96 -18.40
N THR A 658 12.71 13.85 -18.54
CA THR A 658 13.13 14.38 -19.85
C THR A 658 14.27 13.63 -20.54
N GLU A 659 15.03 12.79 -19.84
CA GLU A 659 16.38 12.36 -20.28
C GLU A 659 16.54 10.85 -20.54
N ARG A 660 15.46 10.15 -20.90
CA ARG A 660 15.54 8.74 -21.36
C ARG A 660 15.28 8.52 -22.86
N ASN A 661 15.38 9.58 -23.66
CA ASN A 661 15.33 9.49 -25.13
C ASN A 661 16.69 9.30 -25.83
N HIS A 662 17.83 9.31 -25.12
CA HIS A 662 19.16 9.32 -25.75
C HIS A 662 20.08 8.10 -25.52
N ILE A 663 19.66 7.07 -24.77
CA ILE A 663 20.42 5.80 -24.65
C ILE A 663 19.51 4.61 -24.97
N ALA A 664 18.91 4.62 -26.17
CA ALA A 664 18.11 3.52 -26.70
C ALA A 664 18.00 3.56 -28.25
N ARG A 665 19.13 3.43 -28.96
CA ARG A 665 19.21 3.03 -30.38
C ARG A 665 20.67 2.85 -30.84
N TYR A 666 21.10 1.59 -30.97
CA TYR A 666 21.53 1.03 -32.25
C TYR A 666 20.99 -0.41 -32.34
N LYS A 667 20.88 -0.96 -33.55
CA LYS A 667 20.07 -2.15 -33.87
C LYS A 667 20.91 -3.45 -33.90
N PHE A 668 20.19 -4.58 -33.99
CA PHE A 668 20.43 -5.81 -34.79
C PHE A 668 21.76 -5.87 -35.58
N GLU A 669 22.42 -7.02 -35.74
CA GLU A 669 21.83 -8.21 -36.38
C GLU A 669 22.52 -9.56 -36.04
N LEU A 670 22.06 -10.65 -36.66
CA LEU A 670 22.62 -12.01 -36.55
C LEU A 670 23.65 -12.28 -37.67
N HIS A 671 24.71 -13.04 -37.39
CA HIS A 671 25.33 -13.92 -38.40
C HIS A 671 26.14 -15.08 -37.79
N GLN A 672 26.14 -16.23 -38.48
CA GLN A 672 27.04 -17.37 -38.21
C GLN A 672 28.33 -17.22 -39.02
N SER A 673 29.49 -17.66 -38.48
CA SER A 673 30.42 -18.64 -39.12
C SER A 673 31.83 -18.68 -38.50
N SER A 674 32.18 -19.83 -37.92
CA SER A 674 33.40 -20.63 -38.20
C SER A 674 34.85 -20.12 -37.96
N ILE A 675 35.58 -20.95 -37.18
CA ILE A 675 36.94 -21.52 -37.44
C ILE A 675 38.22 -20.88 -36.80
N ASN A 676 38.80 -21.65 -35.85
CA ASN A 676 40.25 -21.86 -35.54
C ASN A 676 41.11 -20.71 -34.91
N ILE A 677 42.18 -20.95 -34.11
CA ILE A 677 42.92 -22.19 -33.76
C ILE A 677 43.72 -22.11 -32.40
N LEU A 678 44.14 -23.27 -31.83
CA LEU A 678 45.16 -23.51 -30.76
C LEU A 678 44.96 -22.91 -29.33
N LEU A 679 45.41 -23.52 -28.20
CA LEU A 679 45.66 -24.94 -27.85
C LEU A 679 45.82 -25.13 -26.30
N CYS A 680 45.91 -26.40 -25.88
CA CYS A 680 46.40 -26.97 -24.60
C CYS A 680 45.52 -26.89 -23.32
N SER A 681 45.48 -27.90 -22.44
CA SER A 681 45.79 -29.36 -22.56
C SER A 681 45.47 -30.14 -21.26
N THR A 682 44.67 -31.23 -21.33
CA THR A 682 44.74 -32.48 -20.49
C THR A 682 44.64 -32.38 -18.94
N SER A 683 44.30 -33.40 -18.13
CA SER A 683 43.87 -34.81 -18.29
C SER A 683 42.81 -35.14 -17.18
N MET A 684 41.75 -35.92 -17.44
CA MET A 684 41.56 -37.39 -17.26
C MET A 684 41.10 -37.93 -15.88
N ALA A 685 40.09 -38.82 -15.95
CA ALA A 685 39.82 -39.98 -15.08
C ALA A 685 39.34 -39.76 -13.62
N LYS A 686 38.59 -40.68 -12.98
CA LYS A 686 37.68 -41.80 -13.38
C LYS A 686 36.90 -42.25 -12.11
N VAL A 687 35.83 -43.07 -12.28
CA VAL A 687 35.54 -44.35 -11.55
C VAL A 687 34.03 -44.60 -11.34
N LEU A 688 33.58 -45.69 -11.98
CA LEU A 688 32.43 -46.59 -11.75
C LEU A 688 30.98 -46.08 -11.51
N CYS A 689 30.09 -46.65 -12.32
CA CYS A 689 28.65 -46.82 -12.08
C CYS A 689 28.37 -48.22 -11.49
N LEU A 690 27.17 -48.43 -10.92
CA LEU A 690 26.48 -49.73 -11.02
C LEU A 690 24.94 -49.58 -10.95
N ASN A 691 24.27 -49.61 -12.11
CA ASN A 691 23.43 -50.74 -12.61
C ASN A 691 22.78 -51.67 -11.54
N ILE A 692 21.59 -52.28 -11.67
CA ILE A 692 20.64 -52.57 -12.78
C ILE A 692 19.34 -53.19 -12.11
N VAL A 693 18.07 -53.22 -12.59
CA VAL A 693 17.30 -52.52 -13.65
C VAL A 693 15.79 -52.94 -13.63
N ILE A 694 14.84 -52.07 -14.06
CA ILE A 694 13.51 -52.42 -14.68
C ILE A 694 12.44 -53.09 -13.75
N LEU A 695 11.10 -52.95 -13.87
CA LEU A 695 10.13 -52.32 -14.80
C LEU A 695 8.98 -51.67 -13.91
N THR A 696 7.79 -51.13 -14.27
CA THR A 696 6.92 -51.05 -15.47
C THR A 696 6.04 -49.77 -15.45
N LEU A 697 5.30 -49.54 -16.54
CA LEU A 697 4.21 -48.57 -16.74
C LEU A 697 2.94 -48.97 -15.93
N LEU A 698 1.97 -48.10 -15.58
CA LEU A 698 1.16 -47.24 -16.48
C LEU A 698 0.56 -45.96 -15.84
N VAL A 699 0.12 -45.08 -16.74
CA VAL A 699 -0.44 -43.73 -16.60
C VAL A 699 -1.75 -43.63 -15.78
N PHE A 700 -1.89 -42.60 -14.93
CA PHE A 700 -2.99 -41.58 -14.93
C PHE A 700 -2.69 -40.44 -13.93
N PRO A 701 -3.48 -39.33 -13.84
CA PRO A 701 -2.89 -37.99 -13.70
C PRO A 701 -2.42 -37.65 -12.28
N THR A 702 -1.32 -36.91 -12.19
CA THR A 702 -0.91 -36.22 -10.97
C THR A 702 -1.91 -35.11 -10.65
N ILE A 703 -2.60 -35.25 -9.52
CA ILE A 703 -3.42 -34.18 -8.95
C ILE A 703 -2.52 -32.97 -8.69
N GLY A 704 -2.85 -31.83 -9.31
CA GLY A 704 -2.04 -30.62 -9.23
C GLY A 704 -1.91 -30.11 -7.79
N THR A 705 -0.67 -30.06 -7.28
CA THR A 705 -0.38 -29.47 -5.97
C THR A 705 -0.65 -27.97 -6.00
N SER A 706 -1.49 -27.47 -5.09
CA SER A 706 -1.85 -26.04 -5.04
C SER A 706 -0.60 -25.18 -4.81
N SER A 707 -0.17 -24.47 -5.85
CA SER A 707 1.05 -23.67 -5.81
C SER A 707 0.90 -22.53 -4.80
N ALA A 708 1.80 -22.48 -3.80
CA ALA A 708 1.74 -21.45 -2.77
C ALA A 708 2.08 -20.07 -3.36
N ILE A 709 1.13 -19.14 -3.29
CA ILE A 709 1.27 -17.74 -3.75
C ILE A 709 2.52 -17.11 -3.10
N ALA A 710 3.47 -16.66 -3.92
CA ALA A 710 4.73 -16.10 -3.44
C ALA A 710 4.52 -14.70 -2.83
N SER A 711 5.02 -14.47 -1.62
CA SER A 711 4.70 -13.24 -0.86
C SER A 711 5.89 -12.33 -0.56
N HIS A 712 5.78 -11.10 -1.05
CA HIS A 712 6.81 -10.06 -1.03
C HIS A 712 6.43 -8.99 -0.01
N ASN A 713 6.93 -9.15 1.22
CA ASN A 713 6.66 -8.23 2.32
C ASN A 713 7.60 -7.00 2.25
N VAL A 714 7.05 -5.80 2.03
CA VAL A 714 7.83 -4.55 1.83
C VAL A 714 8.84 -4.24 2.95
N LEU A 715 8.65 -4.76 4.17
CA LEU A 715 9.62 -4.59 5.26
C LEU A 715 10.91 -5.38 5.03
N LYS A 716 10.87 -6.54 4.34
CA LYS A 716 12.07 -7.29 3.94
C LYS A 716 12.96 -6.47 3.01
N TYR A 717 12.35 -5.54 2.26
CA TYR A 717 13.01 -4.60 1.35
C TYR A 717 13.33 -3.24 2.00
N GLY A 718 13.12 -3.11 3.32
CA GLY A 718 13.56 -1.95 4.12
C GLY A 718 12.51 -0.88 4.42
N ALA A 719 11.23 -1.08 4.07
CA ALA A 719 10.15 -0.12 4.36
C ALA A 719 10.00 0.12 5.88
N LYS A 720 9.59 1.34 6.27
CA LYS A 720 9.44 1.70 7.69
C LYS A 720 8.05 2.30 7.99
N PRO A 721 7.23 1.65 8.84
CA PRO A 721 5.84 2.05 9.11
C PRO A 721 5.66 3.28 10.04
N ASN A 722 6.61 4.23 10.02
CA ASN A 722 6.73 5.34 11.00
C ASN A 722 6.26 6.73 10.52
N GLY A 723 5.93 6.91 9.23
CA GLY A 723 5.46 8.15 8.61
C GLY A 723 6.51 9.25 8.50
N LYS A 724 7.79 8.91 8.69
CA LYS A 724 8.94 9.84 8.76
C LYS A 724 10.15 9.38 7.95
N THR A 725 10.24 8.09 7.62
CA THR A 725 11.29 7.53 6.78
C THR A 725 10.71 7.11 5.44
N ASP A 726 11.26 7.68 4.37
CA ASP A 726 10.94 7.29 3.00
C ASP A 726 11.09 5.78 2.83
N SER A 727 10.01 5.16 2.34
CA SER A 727 9.84 3.74 2.12
C SER A 727 9.59 3.41 0.65
N THR A 728 9.64 4.39 -0.26
CA THR A 728 9.27 4.24 -1.68
C THR A 728 10.04 3.10 -2.34
N GLN A 729 11.36 3.07 -2.20
CA GLN A 729 12.14 2.01 -2.81
C GLN A 729 11.73 0.62 -2.33
N ALA A 730 11.44 0.46 -1.05
CA ALA A 730 11.10 -0.85 -0.50
C ALA A 730 9.75 -1.40 -0.99
N PHE A 731 8.87 -0.53 -1.51
CA PHE A 731 7.67 -0.94 -2.25
C PHE A 731 8.02 -1.29 -3.70
N LEU A 732 8.92 -0.56 -4.35
CA LEU A 732 9.41 -0.87 -5.71
C LEU A 732 10.22 -2.17 -5.77
N ASP A 733 11.10 -2.43 -4.81
CA ASP A 733 11.89 -3.66 -4.74
C ASP A 733 11.01 -4.89 -4.44
N ALA A 734 9.97 -4.72 -3.62
CA ALA A 734 8.94 -5.75 -3.41
C ALA A 734 8.11 -6.01 -4.67
N TRP A 735 7.78 -4.96 -5.44
CA TRP A 735 7.13 -5.08 -6.74
C TRP A 735 8.00 -5.82 -7.74
N ASN A 736 9.27 -5.41 -7.90
CA ASN A 736 10.21 -6.03 -8.84
C ASN A 736 10.43 -7.51 -8.53
N ALA A 737 10.51 -7.87 -7.25
CA ALA A 737 10.65 -9.27 -6.83
C ALA A 737 9.37 -10.10 -7.06
N ALA A 738 8.18 -9.50 -6.94
CA ALA A 738 6.91 -10.15 -7.27
C ALA A 738 6.73 -10.32 -8.78
N CYS A 739 7.00 -9.25 -9.53
CA CYS A 739 7.02 -9.17 -11.00
C CYS A 739 7.89 -10.26 -11.65
N ALA A 740 9.03 -10.60 -11.04
CA ALA A 740 9.96 -11.62 -11.54
C ALA A 740 9.53 -13.08 -11.29
N SER A 741 8.47 -13.32 -10.51
CA SER A 741 7.96 -14.66 -10.18
C SER A 741 7.15 -15.27 -11.34
N ASP A 742 7.38 -16.54 -11.66
CA ASP A 742 6.59 -17.31 -12.64
C ASP A 742 5.21 -17.76 -12.10
N SER A 743 4.81 -17.37 -10.87
CA SER A 743 3.54 -17.73 -10.23
C SER A 743 2.80 -16.52 -9.64
N SER A 744 1.53 -16.67 -9.25
CA SER A 744 0.72 -15.60 -8.62
C SER A 744 1.38 -15.06 -7.34
N THR A 745 1.34 -13.74 -7.15
CA THR A 745 2.09 -13.06 -6.08
C THR A 745 1.28 -12.11 -5.18
N LEU A 746 1.70 -12.05 -3.91
CA LEU A 746 1.14 -11.20 -2.86
C LEU A 746 2.17 -10.18 -2.38
N ILE A 747 2.07 -8.93 -2.82
CA ILE A 747 2.83 -7.81 -2.22
C ILE A 747 2.16 -7.44 -0.89
N TYR A 748 2.80 -7.82 0.22
CA TYR A 748 2.28 -7.59 1.55
C TYR A 748 2.82 -6.28 2.15
N VAL A 749 1.91 -5.36 2.49
CA VAL A 749 2.22 -4.08 3.14
C VAL A 749 1.75 -4.13 4.61
N PRO A 750 2.65 -4.34 5.60
CA PRO A 750 2.24 -4.48 7.01
C PRO A 750 1.86 -3.14 7.66
N LYS A 751 1.33 -3.17 8.90
CA LYS A 751 0.62 -1.99 9.44
C LYS A 751 1.55 -0.85 9.81
N GLY A 752 1.24 0.32 9.25
CA GLY A 752 1.55 1.60 9.85
C GLY A 752 1.56 2.70 8.81
N ARG A 753 2.21 3.82 9.16
CA ARG A 753 2.26 4.99 8.31
C ARG A 753 3.50 4.88 7.44
N TYR A 754 3.36 4.63 6.15
CA TYR A 754 4.52 4.75 5.24
C TYR A 754 4.59 6.18 4.75
N LEU A 755 5.82 6.72 4.69
CA LEU A 755 6.13 7.92 3.94
C LEU A 755 6.63 7.46 2.57
N LEU A 756 5.99 7.91 1.51
CA LEU A 756 6.33 7.57 0.13
C LEU A 756 6.41 8.84 -0.73
N GLY A 757 7.47 8.95 -1.54
CA GLY A 757 7.43 9.67 -2.82
C GLY A 757 6.84 8.78 -3.92
N SER A 758 6.97 9.21 -5.18
CA SER A 758 6.29 8.57 -6.33
C SER A 758 6.56 7.08 -6.43
N LEU A 759 5.49 6.29 -6.59
CA LEU A 759 5.58 4.86 -6.92
C LEU A 759 5.15 4.65 -8.36
N ALA A 760 6.01 4.05 -9.17
CA ALA A 760 5.72 3.62 -10.53
C ALA A 760 5.92 2.10 -10.63
N PHE A 761 4.85 1.37 -10.38
CA PHE A 761 4.76 -0.08 -10.55
C PHE A 761 4.59 -0.41 -12.03
N LYS A 762 5.57 -1.10 -12.62
CA LYS A 762 5.62 -1.41 -14.06
C LYS A 762 5.46 -2.91 -14.30
N GLY A 763 4.60 -3.25 -15.24
CA GLY A 763 4.33 -4.64 -15.66
C GLY A 763 5.15 -5.08 -16.87
N ASP A 764 5.86 -4.16 -17.52
CA ASP A 764 6.73 -4.39 -18.68
C ASP A 764 7.77 -5.50 -18.38
N GLY A 765 7.52 -6.72 -18.87
CA GLY A 765 8.40 -7.88 -18.64
C GLY A 765 8.17 -8.64 -17.33
N CYS A 766 7.07 -8.39 -16.59
CA CYS A 766 6.68 -9.26 -15.49
C CYS A 766 6.24 -10.64 -15.98
N LYS A 767 6.58 -11.67 -15.20
CA LYS A 767 6.19 -13.06 -15.45
C LYS A 767 4.97 -13.51 -14.66
N SER A 768 4.66 -12.83 -13.56
CA SER A 768 3.63 -13.25 -12.62
C SER A 768 2.24 -13.11 -13.26
N PRO A 769 1.42 -14.17 -13.32
CA PRO A 769 0.11 -14.12 -13.98
C PRO A 769 -0.94 -13.36 -13.17
N GLU A 770 -0.70 -13.05 -11.90
CA GLU A 770 -1.66 -12.37 -11.00
C GLU A 770 -0.92 -11.68 -9.85
N MET A 771 -1.34 -10.46 -9.50
CA MET A 771 -0.75 -9.69 -8.41
C MET A 771 -1.83 -9.16 -7.44
N GLU A 772 -1.89 -9.74 -6.24
CA GLU A 772 -2.81 -9.31 -5.17
C GLU A 772 -2.12 -8.49 -4.05
N PRO A 773 -1.96 -7.16 -4.18
CA PRO A 773 -1.83 -6.26 -3.03
C PRO A 773 -2.94 -6.48 -1.98
N TRP A 774 -2.58 -6.67 -0.71
CA TRP A 774 -3.53 -6.71 0.41
C TRP A 774 -3.24 -5.65 1.48
N TRP A 775 -4.29 -5.37 2.26
CA TRP A 775 -4.51 -4.12 2.98
C TRP A 775 -3.48 -3.64 3.97
N LEU A 776 -3.42 -2.30 4.09
CA LEU A 776 -3.47 -1.64 5.40
C LEU A 776 -3.77 -0.12 5.41
N LEU A 777 -3.89 0.41 6.64
CA LEU A 777 -4.57 1.67 6.99
C LEU A 777 -3.56 2.81 7.25
N ARG A 778 -3.66 3.88 6.45
CA ARG A 778 -2.92 5.17 6.46
C ARG A 778 -1.50 5.17 5.89
N ILE A 779 -1.36 5.14 4.56
CA ILE A 779 -0.16 5.62 3.86
C ILE A 779 -0.17 7.16 3.79
N ILE A 780 0.98 7.83 3.94
CA ILE A 780 1.19 9.17 3.36
C ILE A 780 2.02 8.97 2.10
N ALA A 781 1.47 9.33 0.96
CA ALA A 781 2.26 9.48 -0.24
C ALA A 781 2.24 10.98 -0.54
N TYR A 782 3.38 11.65 -0.50
CA TYR A 782 3.44 13.05 -0.93
C TYR A 782 3.35 13.16 -2.47
N LEU A 783 3.46 12.05 -3.18
CA LEU A 783 3.41 11.96 -4.64
C LEU A 783 2.66 10.69 -5.06
N THR A 784 2.28 10.62 -6.34
CA THR A 784 1.39 9.61 -6.92
C THR A 784 1.84 8.15 -6.77
N MET A 785 0.88 7.25 -6.52
CA MET A 785 1.03 5.81 -6.74
C MET A 785 0.49 5.46 -8.14
N SER A 786 1.28 4.81 -8.97
CA SER A 786 0.93 4.51 -10.37
C SER A 786 1.24 3.07 -10.73
N PHE A 787 0.30 2.45 -11.44
CA PHE A 787 0.42 1.15 -12.10
C PHE A 787 0.47 1.38 -13.61
N GLN A 788 1.42 0.73 -14.28
CA GLN A 788 1.81 0.96 -15.67
C GLN A 788 1.95 -0.37 -16.38
N ASN A 789 1.27 -0.56 -17.52
CA ASN A 789 1.43 -1.72 -18.42
C ASN A 789 1.35 -3.08 -17.70
N SER A 790 0.36 -3.26 -16.82
CA SER A 790 0.29 -4.35 -15.82
C SER A 790 -1.08 -5.05 -15.80
N ASN A 791 -1.11 -6.38 -15.68
CA ASN A 791 -2.34 -7.17 -15.75
C ASN A 791 -2.70 -7.85 -14.42
N ASN A 792 -3.97 -8.23 -14.23
CA ASN A 792 -4.48 -8.98 -13.07
C ASN A 792 -4.08 -8.33 -11.72
N ILE A 793 -4.28 -7.01 -11.62
CA ILE A 793 -3.89 -6.22 -10.44
C ILE A 793 -5.07 -6.06 -9.48
N LYS A 794 -4.94 -6.59 -8.27
CA LYS A 794 -5.94 -6.36 -7.24
C LYS A 794 -5.43 -5.39 -6.19
N ILE A 795 -5.66 -4.09 -6.40
CA ILE A 795 -5.53 -3.10 -5.33
C ILE A 795 -6.59 -3.45 -4.28
N SER A 796 -6.19 -4.18 -3.22
CA SER A 796 -6.97 -4.74 -2.08
C SER A 796 -7.00 -3.91 -0.63
N ARG A 797 -8.40 -2.31 0.38
CA ARG A 797 -8.66 -1.27 1.50
C ARG A 797 -7.61 -0.17 1.85
N LEU A 798 -6.95 0.46 0.86
CA LEU A 798 -5.81 1.37 1.01
C LEU A 798 -6.28 2.73 1.51
N VAL A 799 -5.55 3.40 2.41
CA VAL A 799 -5.79 4.82 2.69
C VAL A 799 -4.61 5.65 2.19
N SER A 800 -4.81 6.38 1.09
CA SER A 800 -3.85 7.33 0.54
C SER A 800 -4.14 8.74 1.09
N LEU A 801 -3.11 9.45 1.55
CA LEU A 801 -3.23 10.74 2.25
C LEU A 801 -2.30 11.79 1.63
N ASN A 802 -2.85 12.95 1.30
CA ASN A 802 -2.17 14.19 0.93
C ASN A 802 -1.08 14.03 -0.16
N SER A 803 -1.46 13.50 -1.34
CA SER A 803 -0.60 13.54 -2.52
C SER A 803 -0.53 14.97 -3.06
N GLN A 804 0.62 15.37 -3.59
CA GLN A 804 0.82 16.68 -4.27
C GLN A 804 0.28 16.68 -5.71
N MET A 805 -0.18 15.53 -6.21
CA MET A 805 -0.77 15.29 -7.53
C MET A 805 -1.81 14.15 -7.38
N PHE A 806 -2.23 13.49 -8.47
CA PHE A 806 -2.99 12.22 -8.50
C PHE A 806 -2.62 11.27 -7.34
N HIS A 807 -3.59 10.60 -6.72
CA HIS A 807 -3.36 9.63 -5.64
C HIS A 807 -3.09 8.23 -6.15
N ILE A 808 -3.89 7.73 -7.10
CA ILE A 808 -3.74 6.43 -7.75
C ILE A 808 -3.89 6.64 -9.27
N VAL A 809 -2.97 6.09 -10.06
CA VAL A 809 -3.03 6.07 -11.53
C VAL A 809 -2.98 4.63 -12.02
N ILE A 810 -3.84 4.27 -12.96
CA ILE A 810 -3.90 2.99 -13.67
C ILE A 810 -3.75 3.31 -15.16
N ASN A 811 -2.65 2.87 -15.78
CA ASN A 811 -2.30 3.19 -17.17
C ASN A 811 -1.79 1.95 -17.92
N GLY A 812 -2.34 1.62 -19.08
CA GLY A 812 -1.86 0.45 -19.84
C GLY A 812 -2.24 -0.91 -19.22
N CYS A 813 -3.10 -0.91 -18.20
CA CYS A 813 -3.40 -2.09 -17.38
C CYS A 813 -4.65 -2.88 -17.81
N GLN A 814 -4.63 -4.20 -17.63
CA GLN A 814 -5.79 -5.08 -17.82
C GLN A 814 -6.24 -5.74 -16.50
N ASP A 815 -7.54 -6.03 -16.37
CA ASP A 815 -8.13 -6.85 -15.30
C ASP A 815 -7.77 -6.36 -13.88
N VAL A 816 -8.19 -5.14 -13.56
CA VAL A 816 -7.79 -4.42 -12.34
C VAL A 816 -8.96 -4.29 -11.36
N LEU A 817 -8.81 -4.71 -10.09
CA LEU A 817 -9.82 -4.56 -9.05
C LEU A 817 -9.34 -3.65 -7.90
N VAL A 818 -10.09 -2.58 -7.61
CA VAL A 818 -9.81 -1.55 -6.60
C VAL A 818 -10.95 -1.47 -5.58
N GLN A 819 -10.84 -2.13 -4.42
CA GLN A 819 -11.99 -2.33 -3.51
C GLN A 819 -11.90 -1.66 -2.12
N GLY A 820 -12.71 -0.64 -1.83
CA GLY A 820 -12.80 -0.04 -0.49
C GLY A 820 -11.61 0.84 -0.13
N VAL A 821 -10.95 1.38 -1.15
CA VAL A 821 -9.89 2.39 -1.02
C VAL A 821 -10.47 3.67 -0.39
N ARG A 822 -9.65 4.39 0.34
CA ARG A 822 -9.93 5.72 0.85
C ARG A 822 -8.85 6.69 0.38
N VAL A 823 -9.27 7.77 -0.26
CA VAL A 823 -8.40 8.89 -0.62
C VAL A 823 -8.80 10.09 0.22
N ILE A 824 -7.81 10.79 0.75
CA ILE A 824 -8.01 12.02 1.52
C ILE A 824 -6.89 13.02 1.16
N ALA A 825 -7.26 14.09 0.48
CA ALA A 825 -6.52 15.35 0.43
C ALA A 825 -7.40 16.48 1.00
N ALA A 826 -6.98 17.73 0.81
CA ALA A 826 -7.80 18.90 1.12
C ALA A 826 -8.89 19.08 0.04
N GLY A 827 -9.90 19.94 0.28
CA GLY A 827 -11.00 20.17 -0.67
C GLY A 827 -10.68 21.17 -1.78
N ASP A 828 -9.49 21.76 -1.71
CA ASP A 828 -8.96 22.89 -2.47
C ASP A 828 -7.58 22.59 -3.06
N SER A 829 -7.05 21.37 -2.88
CA SER A 829 -5.73 20.99 -3.39
C SER A 829 -5.78 20.71 -4.91
N PRO A 830 -5.07 21.48 -5.76
CA PRO A 830 -5.13 21.35 -7.22
C PRO A 830 -4.48 20.06 -7.73
N ASN A 831 -4.97 19.51 -8.84
CA ASN A 831 -4.42 18.35 -9.55
C ASN A 831 -4.35 17.05 -8.71
N THR A 832 -5.15 16.91 -7.65
CA THR A 832 -5.10 15.79 -6.70
C THR A 832 -6.10 14.66 -7.00
N ASP A 833 -6.24 14.21 -8.24
CA ASP A 833 -7.26 13.23 -8.63
C ASP A 833 -7.22 11.94 -7.78
N GLY A 834 -8.37 11.36 -7.48
CA GLY A 834 -8.48 10.23 -6.54
C GLY A 834 -8.01 8.90 -7.12
N ILE A 835 -8.61 8.49 -8.24
CA ILE A 835 -8.18 7.36 -9.06
C ILE A 835 -8.28 7.77 -10.52
N HIS A 836 -7.16 7.79 -11.22
CA HIS A 836 -7.09 8.01 -12.67
C HIS A 836 -6.98 6.67 -13.39
N VAL A 837 -7.74 6.49 -14.47
CA VAL A 837 -7.71 5.31 -15.36
C VAL A 837 -7.55 5.80 -16.80
N GLN A 838 -6.59 5.26 -17.54
CA GLN A 838 -6.43 5.52 -18.99
C GLN A 838 -5.74 4.33 -19.67
N LEU A 839 -5.90 4.17 -20.99
CA LEU A 839 -5.28 3.09 -21.77
C LEU A 839 -5.48 1.69 -21.14
N SER A 840 -6.62 1.45 -20.48
CA SER A 840 -6.80 0.35 -19.54
C SER A 840 -8.14 -0.35 -19.70
N LYS A 841 -8.14 -1.68 -19.55
CA LYS A 841 -9.27 -2.57 -19.87
C LYS A 841 -9.70 -3.41 -18.67
N ASN A 842 -11.00 -3.68 -18.54
CA ASN A 842 -11.59 -4.53 -17.49
C ASN A 842 -11.26 -4.04 -16.07
N VAL A 843 -11.55 -2.77 -15.77
CA VAL A 843 -11.22 -2.14 -14.48
C VAL A 843 -12.45 -2.06 -13.58
N MET A 844 -12.34 -2.45 -12.31
CA MET A 844 -13.40 -2.43 -11.31
C MET A 844 -13.03 -1.54 -10.10
N ILE A 845 -13.82 -0.50 -9.81
CA ILE A 845 -13.61 0.39 -8.65
C ILE A 845 -14.80 0.32 -7.69
N MET A 846 -14.64 -0.40 -6.58
CA MET A 846 -15.74 -0.91 -5.76
C MET A 846 -15.71 -0.35 -4.33
N ASN A 847 -16.83 0.15 -3.81
CA ASN A 847 -17.06 0.50 -2.38
C ASN A 847 -16.08 1.52 -1.76
N SER A 848 -15.39 2.32 -2.57
CA SER A 848 -14.34 3.26 -2.14
C SER A 848 -14.88 4.62 -1.65
N SER A 849 -14.05 5.41 -0.97
CA SER A 849 -14.43 6.72 -0.41
C SER A 849 -13.34 7.77 -0.64
N ILE A 850 -13.59 8.71 -1.54
CA ILE A 850 -12.59 9.62 -2.11
C ILE A 850 -12.94 11.07 -1.76
N LYS A 851 -11.93 11.80 -1.26
CA LYS A 851 -11.99 13.23 -0.94
C LYS A 851 -10.72 13.90 -1.47
N THR A 852 -10.90 14.85 -2.38
CA THR A 852 -9.83 15.48 -3.19
C THR A 852 -10.19 16.94 -3.45
N GLY A 853 -9.26 17.75 -3.97
CA GLY A 853 -9.62 19.02 -4.61
C GLY A 853 -10.10 18.79 -6.05
N ASP A 854 -9.44 17.86 -6.74
CA ASP A 854 -9.70 17.55 -8.16
C ASP A 854 -10.61 16.30 -8.37
N ASP A 855 -10.62 15.74 -9.58
CA ASP A 855 -11.48 14.64 -10.02
C ASP A 855 -11.34 13.40 -9.12
N CYS A 856 -12.43 13.01 -8.45
CA CYS A 856 -12.40 11.91 -7.50
C CYS A 856 -12.21 10.55 -8.22
N ILE A 857 -12.74 10.41 -9.44
CA ILE A 857 -12.27 9.43 -10.42
C ILE A 857 -12.19 10.11 -11.79
N SER A 858 -11.02 10.02 -12.44
CA SER A 858 -10.75 10.56 -13.78
C SER A 858 -10.49 9.43 -14.77
N ILE A 859 -11.05 9.54 -15.98
CA ILE A 859 -11.11 8.47 -16.97
C ILE A 859 -10.61 9.02 -18.31
N GLY A 860 -9.34 8.81 -18.61
CA GLY A 860 -8.68 9.27 -19.84
C GLY A 860 -8.87 8.34 -21.05
N PRO A 861 -8.37 8.76 -22.23
CA PRO A 861 -8.39 8.01 -23.49
C PRO A 861 -8.00 6.53 -23.35
N GLY A 862 -8.59 5.68 -24.19
CA GLY A 862 -8.31 4.24 -24.26
C GLY A 862 -8.78 3.42 -23.06
N THR A 863 -9.76 3.92 -22.30
CA THR A 863 -10.36 3.14 -21.20
C THR A 863 -11.52 2.28 -21.69
N GLU A 864 -11.45 0.98 -21.47
CA GLU A 864 -12.47 -0.01 -21.87
C GLU A 864 -12.99 -0.80 -20.66
N ASN A 865 -14.29 -1.14 -20.64
CA ASN A 865 -14.91 -2.06 -19.66
C ASN A 865 -14.65 -1.63 -18.20
N LEU A 866 -14.93 -0.37 -17.86
CA LEU A 866 -14.73 0.20 -16.52
C LEU A 866 -16.03 0.15 -15.70
N TRP A 867 -16.02 -0.57 -14.58
CA TRP A 867 -17.14 -0.71 -13.66
C TRP A 867 -16.84 -0.06 -12.30
N ILE A 868 -17.49 1.05 -12.00
CA ILE A 868 -17.39 1.79 -10.74
C ILE A 868 -18.66 1.52 -9.93
N GLU A 869 -18.58 1.02 -8.69
CA GLU A 869 -19.80 0.78 -7.89
C GLU A 869 -19.65 1.08 -6.40
N GLY A 870 -20.62 1.77 -5.81
CA GLY A 870 -20.68 2.02 -4.36
C GLY A 870 -19.69 3.08 -3.85
N VAL A 871 -19.16 3.92 -4.74
CA VAL A 871 -18.16 4.95 -4.41
C VAL A 871 -18.80 6.17 -3.76
N LYS A 872 -18.21 6.67 -2.67
CA LYS A 872 -18.53 7.97 -2.07
C LYS A 872 -17.50 9.00 -2.49
N CYS A 873 -17.93 10.11 -3.05
CA CYS A 873 -17.12 11.12 -3.73
C CYS A 873 -17.43 12.50 -3.12
N GLY A 874 -16.44 13.21 -2.56
CA GLY A 874 -16.63 14.60 -2.17
C GLY A 874 -15.97 15.06 -0.86
N PRO A 875 -15.34 16.25 -0.82
CA PRO A 875 -15.24 17.25 -1.90
C PRO A 875 -14.36 16.77 -3.08
N GLY A 876 -14.35 17.56 -4.15
CA GLY A 876 -13.59 17.33 -5.37
C GLY A 876 -14.37 17.70 -6.65
N HIS A 877 -13.80 17.42 -7.82
CA HIS A 877 -14.44 17.71 -9.10
C HIS A 877 -15.47 16.66 -9.58
N GLY A 878 -15.64 15.53 -8.88
CA GLY A 878 -16.66 14.51 -9.22
C GLY A 878 -16.08 13.26 -9.89
N ILE A 879 -16.84 12.62 -10.78
CA ILE A 879 -16.35 11.54 -11.65
C ILE A 879 -16.37 12.06 -13.10
N SER A 880 -15.22 12.05 -13.77
CA SER A 880 -15.02 12.68 -15.07
C SER A 880 -14.42 11.75 -16.12
N ILE A 881 -15.02 11.73 -17.31
CA ILE A 881 -14.42 11.20 -18.53
C ILE A 881 -13.73 12.33 -19.29
N GLY A 882 -12.47 12.14 -19.69
CA GLY A 882 -11.63 13.13 -20.38
C GLY A 882 -10.63 13.87 -19.48
N SER A 883 -9.94 14.90 -19.97
CA SER A 883 -10.23 15.63 -21.22
C SER A 883 -9.72 14.91 -22.47
N LEU A 884 -10.66 14.48 -23.33
CA LEU A 884 -10.36 14.03 -24.69
C LEU A 884 -10.11 15.23 -25.62
N ALA A 885 -9.68 14.97 -26.85
CA ALA A 885 -9.25 15.92 -27.88
C ALA A 885 -8.06 16.79 -27.46
N LYS A 886 -7.21 16.28 -26.57
CA LYS A 886 -5.92 16.91 -26.28
C LYS A 886 -4.99 16.81 -27.49
N ASP A 887 -4.94 15.61 -28.06
CA ASP A 887 -4.17 15.19 -29.22
C ASP A 887 -5.15 14.78 -30.36
N VAL A 888 -4.71 14.82 -31.63
CA VAL A 888 -5.60 14.60 -32.80
C VAL A 888 -5.86 13.11 -33.05
N GLU A 889 -4.91 12.25 -32.66
CA GLU A 889 -5.06 10.81 -32.68
C GLU A 889 -5.05 10.30 -31.23
N GLU A 890 -6.20 9.83 -30.74
CA GLU A 890 -6.34 9.28 -29.39
C GLU A 890 -7.35 8.11 -29.37
N PRO A 891 -7.13 7.07 -28.55
CA PRO A 891 -8.09 5.98 -28.42
C PRO A 891 -9.33 6.42 -27.61
N GLY A 892 -10.53 6.01 -28.04
CA GLY A 892 -11.79 6.33 -27.35
C GLY A 892 -11.94 5.67 -25.98
N VAL A 893 -13.00 6.05 -25.28
CA VAL A 893 -13.42 5.48 -23.97
C VAL A 893 -14.75 4.76 -24.15
N HIS A 894 -14.86 3.49 -23.77
CA HIS A 894 -16.11 2.76 -23.95
C HIS A 894 -16.45 1.69 -22.90
N ASN A 895 -17.74 1.37 -22.83
CA ASN A 895 -18.34 0.45 -21.86
C ASN A 895 -18.00 0.83 -20.40
N VAL A 896 -18.46 2.02 -19.98
CA VAL A 896 -18.21 2.56 -18.63
C VAL A 896 -19.49 2.54 -17.82
N THR A 897 -19.58 1.67 -16.80
CA THR A 897 -20.72 1.62 -15.87
C THR A 897 -20.34 2.23 -14.52
N VAL A 898 -21.17 3.13 -14.00
CA VAL A 898 -20.98 3.79 -12.70
C VAL A 898 -22.26 3.70 -11.88
N LYS A 899 -22.23 2.99 -10.75
CA LYS A 899 -23.45 2.51 -10.07
C LYS A 899 -23.46 2.73 -8.56
N ARG A 900 -24.62 3.07 -7.97
CA ARG A 900 -24.80 3.29 -6.51
C ARG A 900 -23.77 4.27 -5.89
N THR A 901 -23.43 5.34 -6.60
CA THR A 901 -22.49 6.38 -6.11
C THR A 901 -23.20 7.42 -5.23
N ILE A 902 -22.43 8.08 -4.37
CA ILE A 902 -22.91 9.23 -3.56
C ILE A 902 -21.92 10.38 -3.72
N PHE A 903 -22.41 11.52 -4.20
CA PHE A 903 -21.67 12.78 -4.31
C PHE A 903 -22.04 13.73 -3.17
N ALA A 904 -21.06 14.42 -2.58
CA ALA A 904 -21.29 15.32 -1.47
C ALA A 904 -20.35 16.54 -1.49
N ASN A 905 -20.88 17.73 -1.80
CA ASN A 905 -20.11 18.97 -1.94
C ASN A 905 -19.00 18.88 -3.01
N THR A 906 -19.33 18.33 -4.18
CA THR A 906 -18.44 18.30 -5.36
C THR A 906 -18.82 19.37 -6.38
N GLN A 907 -17.86 19.81 -7.19
CA GLN A 907 -18.17 20.69 -8.32
C GLN A 907 -19.03 19.97 -9.36
N ASN A 908 -18.72 18.71 -9.70
CA ASN A 908 -19.55 17.94 -10.63
C ASN A 908 -19.98 16.61 -10.00
N GLY A 909 -21.04 16.02 -10.53
CA GLY A 909 -21.41 14.63 -10.26
C GLY A 909 -20.78 13.73 -11.31
N PHE A 910 -21.47 13.60 -12.45
CA PHE A 910 -20.97 12.91 -13.64
C PHE A 910 -20.61 13.94 -14.72
N ARG A 911 -19.33 13.96 -15.14
CA ARG A 911 -18.80 14.86 -16.17
C ARG A 911 -18.24 14.08 -17.36
N ILE A 912 -18.48 14.55 -18.58
CA ILE A 912 -17.73 14.16 -19.79
C ILE A 912 -17.15 15.44 -20.38
N LYS A 913 -15.83 15.52 -20.56
CA LYS A 913 -15.12 16.72 -21.02
C LYS A 913 -14.23 16.43 -22.24
N SER A 914 -14.29 17.28 -23.26
CA SER A 914 -13.37 17.26 -24.40
C SER A 914 -12.98 18.67 -24.83
N TRP A 915 -11.71 18.87 -25.20
CA TRP A 915 -11.25 20.11 -25.80
C TRP A 915 -11.94 20.34 -27.16
N ALA A 916 -12.09 21.60 -27.56
CA ALA A 916 -12.68 21.96 -28.85
C ALA A 916 -11.69 21.81 -30.03
N ARG A 917 -11.03 20.64 -30.16
CA ARG A 917 -10.05 20.31 -31.22
C ARG A 917 -10.54 19.19 -32.14
N PRO A 918 -10.04 19.10 -33.38
CA PRO A 918 -10.11 17.86 -34.15
C PRO A 918 -9.50 16.70 -33.36
N SER A 919 -10.19 15.56 -33.37
CA SER A 919 -9.76 14.30 -32.79
C SER A 919 -10.55 13.16 -33.46
N ASN A 920 -10.00 11.95 -33.47
CA ASN A 920 -10.69 10.70 -33.81
C ASN A 920 -11.26 9.95 -32.58
N GLY A 921 -11.03 10.46 -31.37
CA GLY A 921 -11.51 9.89 -30.12
C GLY A 921 -13.03 9.89 -29.98
N PHE A 922 -13.55 9.05 -29.09
CA PHE A 922 -14.99 8.89 -28.85
C PHE A 922 -15.29 8.51 -27.40
N VAL A 923 -16.55 8.66 -26.99
CA VAL A 923 -17.08 8.15 -25.71
C VAL A 923 -18.36 7.38 -25.98
N GLN A 924 -18.40 6.07 -25.71
CA GLN A 924 -19.53 5.20 -26.09
C GLN A 924 -19.95 4.20 -25.01
N GLY A 925 -21.26 3.96 -24.86
CA GLY A 925 -21.78 2.87 -24.02
C GLY A 925 -21.57 3.14 -22.53
N VAL A 926 -21.94 4.35 -22.09
CA VAL A 926 -21.77 4.80 -20.71
C VAL A 926 -23.08 4.62 -19.93
N ARG A 927 -23.01 4.20 -18.66
CA ARG A 927 -24.15 3.82 -17.83
C ARG A 927 -24.03 4.36 -16.40
N PHE A 928 -24.60 5.52 -16.13
CA PHE A 928 -24.69 6.12 -14.80
C PHE A 928 -25.99 5.70 -14.10
N ILE A 929 -25.92 4.86 -13.06
CA ILE A 929 -27.09 4.15 -12.48
C ILE A 929 -27.20 4.30 -10.95
N GLY A 930 -28.27 4.93 -10.47
CA GLY A 930 -28.66 4.90 -9.06
C GLY A 930 -27.79 5.79 -8.16
N ALA A 931 -27.59 7.06 -8.53
CA ALA A 931 -26.71 7.99 -7.81
C ALA A 931 -27.46 8.91 -6.84
N ILE A 932 -26.80 9.33 -5.76
CA ILE A 932 -27.34 10.31 -4.80
C ILE A 932 -26.46 11.57 -4.80
N MET A 933 -27.08 12.73 -5.02
CA MET A 933 -26.43 14.04 -5.09
C MET A 933 -26.73 14.86 -3.83
N HIS A 934 -25.70 15.26 -3.09
CA HIS A 934 -25.81 16.19 -1.97
C HIS A 934 -25.00 17.46 -2.24
N ASN A 935 -25.68 18.57 -2.52
CA ASN A 935 -25.07 19.89 -2.73
C ASN A 935 -23.94 19.86 -3.79
N VAL A 936 -24.26 19.38 -5.00
CA VAL A 936 -23.31 19.23 -6.12
C VAL A 936 -23.51 20.35 -7.13
N GLN A 937 -22.47 21.08 -7.57
CA GLN A 937 -22.70 22.28 -8.41
C GLN A 937 -23.25 21.95 -9.81
N ASN A 938 -22.67 20.97 -10.50
CA ASN A 938 -23.10 20.43 -11.80
C ASN A 938 -23.33 18.90 -11.69
N PRO A 939 -24.47 18.43 -11.17
CA PRO A 939 -24.76 17.00 -11.00
C PRO A 939 -24.56 16.14 -12.26
N ILE A 940 -24.97 16.66 -13.43
CA ILE A 940 -24.80 16.01 -14.74
C ILE A 940 -24.25 17.04 -15.72
N LEU A 941 -23.08 16.76 -16.31
CA LEU A 941 -22.37 17.66 -17.22
C LEU A 941 -21.78 16.92 -18.43
N ILE A 942 -22.03 17.42 -19.63
CA ILE A 942 -21.19 17.19 -20.82
C ILE A 942 -20.66 18.55 -21.29
N ASP A 943 -19.36 18.63 -21.57
CA ASP A 943 -18.65 19.84 -21.99
C ASP A 943 -17.66 19.51 -23.11
N GLN A 944 -18.06 19.77 -24.36
CA GLN A 944 -17.20 19.63 -25.54
C GLN A 944 -16.50 20.94 -25.94
N HIS A 945 -16.58 21.95 -25.07
CA HIS A 945 -15.97 23.27 -25.24
C HIS A 945 -14.91 23.55 -24.16
N TYR A 946 -14.40 22.49 -23.51
CA TYR A 946 -13.49 22.55 -22.37
C TYR A 946 -12.20 23.31 -22.72
N CYS A 947 -12.05 24.52 -22.16
CA CYS A 947 -10.81 25.29 -22.18
C CYS A 947 -10.54 25.93 -20.79
N PRO A 948 -9.69 25.34 -19.94
CA PRO A 948 -9.36 25.91 -18.64
C PRO A 948 -8.52 27.20 -18.79
N HIS A 949 -8.83 28.21 -17.97
CA HIS A 949 -8.14 29.50 -17.85
C HIS A 949 -8.07 30.36 -19.14
N ASN A 950 -8.84 30.02 -20.19
CA ASN A 950 -8.75 30.64 -21.51
C ASN A 950 -7.36 30.55 -22.19
N LEU A 951 -6.46 29.70 -21.70
CA LEU A 951 -5.09 29.56 -22.20
C LEU A 951 -5.01 28.49 -23.30
N ASN A 952 -4.47 28.85 -24.46
CA ASN A 952 -4.34 27.98 -25.64
C ASN A 952 -5.67 27.32 -26.08
N CYS A 953 -6.79 28.05 -25.92
CA CYS A 953 -8.09 27.59 -26.41
C CYS A 953 -8.03 27.37 -27.93
N PRO A 954 -8.41 26.19 -28.42
CA PRO A 954 -8.64 25.98 -29.83
C PRO A 954 -9.92 26.71 -30.26
N THR A 955 -9.87 27.45 -31.36
CA THR A 955 -11.02 28.16 -31.95
C THR A 955 -11.91 27.24 -32.80
N GLN A 956 -11.77 25.92 -32.65
CA GLN A 956 -12.44 24.92 -33.47
C GLN A 956 -13.55 24.23 -32.67
N VAL A 957 -14.15 23.18 -33.24
CA VAL A 957 -15.21 22.37 -32.61
C VAL A 957 -14.69 20.96 -32.34
N SER A 958 -15.14 20.36 -31.23
CA SER A 958 -14.60 19.07 -30.79
C SER A 958 -14.87 17.94 -31.80
N GLY A 959 -13.81 17.19 -32.12
CA GLY A 959 -13.85 15.99 -32.94
C GLY A 959 -14.47 14.78 -32.26
N VAL A 960 -14.57 14.81 -30.92
CA VAL A 960 -15.02 13.65 -30.13
C VAL A 960 -16.50 13.37 -30.35
N GLN A 961 -16.84 12.16 -30.80
CA GLN A 961 -18.23 11.70 -30.83
C GLN A 961 -18.59 11.09 -29.47
N ILE A 962 -19.57 11.68 -28.78
CA ILE A 962 -20.18 11.12 -27.57
C ILE A 962 -21.48 10.42 -27.97
N SER A 963 -21.66 9.16 -27.57
CA SER A 963 -22.87 8.39 -27.91
C SER A 963 -23.25 7.35 -26.85
N ASP A 964 -24.52 6.93 -26.87
CA ASP A 964 -25.06 5.86 -26.01
C ASP A 964 -24.73 6.05 -24.52
N VAL A 965 -25.28 7.12 -23.92
CA VAL A 965 -25.05 7.48 -22.50
C VAL A 965 -26.37 7.41 -21.74
N LEU A 966 -26.46 6.53 -20.75
CA LEU A 966 -27.62 6.39 -19.86
C LEU A 966 -27.38 7.10 -18.53
N TYR A 967 -28.36 7.87 -18.09
CA TYR A 967 -28.50 8.46 -16.77
C TYR A 967 -29.78 7.92 -16.12
N GLN A 968 -29.66 6.95 -15.20
CA GLN A 968 -30.79 6.22 -14.60
C GLN A 968 -30.82 6.38 -13.07
N GLY A 969 -31.98 6.69 -12.47
CA GLY A 969 -32.17 6.64 -11.02
C GLY A 969 -31.33 7.64 -10.22
N ILE A 970 -31.13 8.86 -10.74
CA ILE A 970 -30.23 9.86 -10.16
C ILE A 970 -31.05 10.87 -9.34
N ILE A 971 -30.86 10.90 -8.02
CA ILE A 971 -31.69 11.70 -7.12
C ILE A 971 -30.88 12.67 -6.26
N GLY A 972 -31.47 13.81 -5.89
CA GLY A 972 -30.98 14.67 -4.81
C GLY A 972 -30.97 16.17 -5.11
N THR A 973 -29.86 16.82 -4.78
CA THR A 973 -29.73 18.28 -4.68
C THR A 973 -28.54 18.82 -5.47
N SER A 974 -28.81 19.84 -6.27
CA SER A 974 -27.80 20.71 -6.88
C SER A 974 -27.45 21.89 -5.97
N ALA A 975 -26.22 22.39 -6.08
CA ALA A 975 -25.77 23.65 -5.47
C ALA A 975 -25.98 24.87 -6.40
N THR A 976 -26.38 24.65 -7.65
CA THR A 976 -26.71 25.71 -8.63
C THR A 976 -28.10 25.47 -9.27
N PRO A 977 -28.72 26.47 -9.91
CA PRO A 977 -29.98 26.28 -10.60
C PRO A 977 -29.91 25.22 -11.73
N ILE A 978 -28.82 25.18 -12.51
CA ILE A 978 -28.69 24.29 -13.67
C ILE A 978 -28.07 22.95 -13.22
N ALA A 979 -28.93 21.95 -12.99
CA ALA A 979 -28.51 20.64 -12.51
C ALA A 979 -28.04 19.68 -13.62
N ILE A 980 -28.48 19.93 -14.86
CA ILE A 980 -28.15 19.15 -16.06
C ILE A 980 -27.64 20.13 -17.12
N LYS A 981 -26.39 19.99 -17.56
CA LYS A 981 -25.86 20.73 -18.71
C LYS A 981 -25.27 19.77 -19.75
N PHE A 982 -25.75 19.81 -20.99
CA PHE A 982 -25.12 19.13 -22.12
C PHE A 982 -24.66 20.18 -23.13
N ASP A 983 -23.35 20.42 -23.22
CA ASP A 983 -22.76 21.38 -24.14
C ASP A 983 -21.96 20.64 -25.21
N CYS A 984 -22.64 20.20 -26.28
CA CYS A 984 -22.09 19.26 -27.26
C CYS A 984 -21.64 19.95 -28.55
N SER A 985 -20.72 19.29 -29.27
CA SER A 985 -20.12 19.79 -30.49
C SER A 985 -21.16 19.86 -31.62
N SER A 986 -21.28 21.01 -32.30
CA SER A 986 -22.12 21.15 -33.49
C SER A 986 -21.65 20.28 -34.66
N LYS A 987 -20.36 19.91 -34.71
CA LYS A 987 -19.79 18.99 -35.70
C LYS A 987 -20.06 17.52 -35.34
N ASN A 988 -20.04 17.18 -34.05
CA ASN A 988 -20.31 15.83 -33.54
C ASN A 988 -21.36 15.85 -32.42
N PRO A 989 -22.65 16.08 -32.74
CA PRO A 989 -23.72 16.13 -31.73
C PRO A 989 -23.76 14.88 -30.85
N CYS A 990 -24.08 15.05 -29.58
CA CYS A 990 -24.26 13.95 -28.63
C CYS A 990 -25.52 13.15 -29.02
N LYS A 991 -25.39 11.83 -29.21
CA LYS A 991 -26.46 10.98 -29.78
C LYS A 991 -26.83 9.80 -28.88
N GLY A 992 -28.13 9.57 -28.70
CA GLY A 992 -28.61 8.46 -27.89
C GLY A 992 -28.33 8.65 -26.40
N ILE A 993 -28.46 9.90 -25.92
CA ILE A 993 -28.53 10.16 -24.49
C ILE A 993 -29.86 9.60 -23.98
N ARG A 994 -29.88 8.93 -22.83
CA ARG A 994 -31.10 8.41 -22.18
C ARG A 994 -31.17 8.91 -20.75
N MET A 995 -32.33 9.44 -20.36
CA MET A 995 -32.59 9.83 -18.97
C MET A 995 -33.81 9.09 -18.43
N GLU A 996 -33.62 8.44 -17.28
CA GLU A 996 -34.59 7.52 -16.68
C GLU A 996 -34.66 7.77 -15.17
N ASP A 997 -35.82 8.12 -14.63
CA ASP A 997 -36.02 8.36 -13.18
C ASP A 997 -34.95 9.26 -12.52
N VAL A 998 -34.78 10.48 -13.05
CA VAL A 998 -33.84 11.50 -12.55
C VAL A 998 -34.62 12.57 -11.79
N ASN A 999 -34.29 12.85 -10.53
CA ASN A 999 -34.96 13.87 -9.73
C ASN A 999 -33.93 14.75 -8.98
N LEU A 1000 -33.64 15.92 -9.54
CA LEU A 1000 -32.67 16.88 -9.04
C LEU A 1000 -33.34 18.21 -8.70
N THR A 1001 -33.11 18.65 -7.46
CA THR A 1001 -33.72 19.86 -6.88
C THR A 1001 -32.66 20.94 -6.59
N TYR A 1002 -33.08 22.20 -6.63
CA TYR A 1002 -32.28 23.36 -6.18
C TYR A 1002 -33.15 24.17 -5.21
N LEU A 1003 -32.64 24.49 -4.02
CA LEU A 1003 -33.39 25.16 -2.94
C LEU A 1003 -34.79 24.55 -2.66
N ASN A 1004 -34.87 23.21 -2.70
CA ASN A 1004 -36.10 22.40 -2.59
C ASN A 1004 -37.14 22.58 -3.72
N GLN A 1005 -36.84 23.36 -4.74
CA GLN A 1005 -37.62 23.47 -5.98
C GLN A 1005 -37.06 22.54 -7.06
N ALA A 1006 -37.76 22.40 -8.19
CA ALA A 1006 -37.14 21.81 -9.38
C ALA A 1006 -35.89 22.61 -9.77
N ALA A 1007 -34.82 21.93 -10.18
CA ALA A 1007 -33.68 22.59 -10.79
C ALA A 1007 -34.02 23.03 -12.25
N GLN A 1008 -32.99 23.29 -13.05
CA GLN A 1008 -33.07 23.62 -14.47
C GLN A 1008 -32.13 22.72 -15.28
N SER A 1009 -32.38 22.64 -16.59
CA SER A 1009 -31.53 21.96 -17.56
C SER A 1009 -31.11 22.91 -18.68
N SER A 1010 -30.01 22.61 -19.36
CA SER A 1010 -29.49 23.39 -20.49
C SER A 1010 -28.79 22.47 -21.49
N CYS A 1011 -29.22 22.47 -22.75
CA CYS A 1011 -28.69 21.57 -23.78
C CYS A 1011 -28.31 22.33 -25.06
N SER A 1012 -27.18 21.98 -25.66
CA SER A 1012 -26.75 22.36 -27.01
C SER A 1012 -26.30 21.10 -27.75
N ASN A 1013 -26.72 20.93 -29.01
CA ASN A 1013 -26.34 19.82 -29.91
C ASN A 1013 -26.42 18.41 -29.27
N ALA A 1014 -27.40 18.18 -28.39
CA ALA A 1014 -27.68 16.89 -27.79
C ALA A 1014 -29.01 16.33 -28.31
N ASN A 1015 -29.08 15.02 -28.49
CA ASN A 1015 -30.28 14.30 -28.93
C ASN A 1015 -30.42 13.04 -28.06
N GLY A 1016 -31.58 12.89 -27.43
CA GLY A 1016 -31.85 11.78 -26.54
C GLY A 1016 -33.32 11.43 -26.36
N ASN A 1017 -33.58 10.51 -25.43
CA ASN A 1017 -34.92 10.09 -25.04
C ASN A 1017 -35.07 10.05 -23.52
N VAL A 1018 -36.30 10.22 -23.05
CA VAL A 1018 -36.66 10.32 -21.64
C VAL A 1018 -37.72 9.28 -21.27
N VAL A 1019 -37.57 8.62 -20.13
CA VAL A 1019 -38.51 7.62 -19.60
C VAL A 1019 -38.70 7.82 -18.09
N GLY A 1020 -39.91 7.55 -17.58
CA GLY A 1020 -40.21 7.70 -16.16
C GLY A 1020 -40.21 9.16 -15.69
N GLN A 1021 -39.93 9.41 -14.42
CA GLN A 1021 -39.94 10.77 -13.87
C GLN A 1021 -38.57 11.44 -14.10
N VAL A 1022 -38.50 12.42 -15.01
CA VAL A 1022 -37.32 13.29 -15.15
C VAL A 1022 -37.64 14.72 -14.72
N GLN A 1023 -36.99 15.13 -13.63
CA GLN A 1023 -37.04 16.44 -13.00
C GLN A 1023 -35.58 16.87 -12.72
N PRO A 1024 -35.13 18.05 -13.15
CA PRO A 1024 -35.90 19.09 -13.83
C PRO A 1024 -36.33 18.69 -15.24
N ASN A 1025 -37.22 19.49 -15.85
CA ASN A 1025 -37.66 19.29 -17.22
C ASN A 1025 -36.43 19.07 -18.12
N ASN A 1026 -36.52 18.08 -19.01
CA ASN A 1026 -35.42 17.73 -19.91
C ASN A 1026 -35.25 18.77 -21.03
N CYS A 1027 -34.12 18.70 -21.73
CA CYS A 1027 -33.79 19.54 -22.89
C CYS A 1027 -33.21 18.72 -24.06
N LEU A 1028 -33.58 17.44 -24.15
CA LEU A 1028 -33.03 16.43 -25.07
C LEU A 1028 -33.82 16.26 -26.37
#